data_AF-A0A6C0Y4G4-F1
#
_entry.id   AF-A0A6C0Y4G4-F1
#
_cell.length_a   1.000
_cell.length_b   1.000
_cell.length_c   1.000
_cell.angle_alpha   90.00
_cell.angle_beta   90.00
_cell.angle_gamma   90.00
#
_symmetry.space_group_name_H-M   'P 1'
#
loop_
_entity.id
_entity.type
_entity.pdbx_description
1 polymer ?
#
loop_
_entity_poly.entity_id
_entity_poly.type
_entity_poly.pdbx_seq_one_letter_code
_entity_poly.pdbx_strand_id
1 'polypeptide(L)'
;MTMFLAPYTAIADIDGSPLDAGFIYIGEQGKNPEASPVSVFWDADFTIPAAQPIRTRNGYPVRNGSPAKIYLREPVHSISVKNRNGSTIFVDVNGAGLVSTLLVRPNGETVEQTFNNIDASLAEKQQQINEKAPTEYVNEQLDLKAPQATTYTKTEVDSALALKAPQSNTYTKGEVDASLTAITGGHKAYATLADALANESTFPVNSIIEITNDPNPSNNGTYLWDGVDLTKSDYDPLTQAKADATVKATAAEKNAIQFADEKISQFFTLDFHIEDDFSSVLVDQNKNILLSVNKEGYLATNNTIRDFYKESTDSSFLIVSLDDEILFKSGIEEENKNLQLSSKNPPLKNEEAFNSFGFSAIAPNTTDDLYNLPVSALLPAPMVFATVYSMYDELVSRFDSMSMSVIGLDGRGDEIRQYTYTPKPLITGEVTPGGDTTWDEEDIAPLKIVITTGVHGVERDAIFNLYLLIKEMLENTNRSESMLVIQQAKIVIIPVITPSGVRNITRHNWRNIDVNRNGRSGFTPSDINGEVALDQEEAALAVSLPQLHPDAACFIDHHNFTGGSMAAWASTVNEDTLKVLKKFAFKLNQTILNDYPHIADKPIRLGKNTNGSLARDWQVESNVKAYLIESPLTAGGNDYPIWQNRQLGLDILKLSLSEIIKHHLEDY
;
A
#
# COMPACT_ATOMS: atom_id res chain seq x y z
N MET A 1 -42.06 -30.90 51.01
CA MET A 1 -41.59 -31.05 49.61
C MET A 1 -41.28 -29.62 49.16
N THR A 2 -40.06 -29.19 48.87
CA THR A 2 -38.88 -29.86 48.31
C THR A 2 -37.64 -29.17 48.89
N MET A 3 -36.61 -29.95 49.21
CA MET A 3 -35.29 -29.46 49.61
C MET A 3 -34.60 -28.84 48.38
N PHE A 4 -34.19 -27.58 48.48
CA PHE A 4 -33.02 -27.06 47.76
C PHE A 4 -32.33 -26.05 48.69
N LEU A 5 -31.22 -26.48 49.28
CA LEU A 5 -30.33 -25.64 50.06
C LEU A 5 -29.57 -24.76 49.05
N ALA A 6 -30.17 -23.67 48.58
CA ALA A 6 -29.41 -22.66 47.84
C ALA A 6 -28.41 -22.01 48.82
N PRO A 7 -27.12 -21.89 48.46
CA PRO A 7 -26.20 -21.08 49.24
C PRO A 7 -26.77 -19.67 49.28
N TYR A 8 -26.66 -19.03 50.44
CA TYR A 8 -27.01 -17.63 50.64
C TYR A 8 -26.69 -16.80 49.37
N THR A 9 -27.61 -15.96 48.89
CA THR A 9 -27.29 -15.06 47.78
C THR A 9 -26.34 -13.99 48.31
N ALA A 10 -25.10 -13.99 47.81
CA ALA A 10 -24.11 -13.00 48.22
C ALA A 10 -24.50 -11.64 47.64
N ILE A 11 -24.44 -10.61 48.49
CA ILE A 11 -24.61 -9.21 48.11
C ILE A 11 -23.24 -8.72 47.65
N ALA A 12 -23.18 -8.12 46.46
CA ALA A 12 -21.97 -7.47 45.95
C ALA A 12 -21.88 -6.00 46.41
N ASP A 13 -20.65 -5.49 46.57
CA ASP A 13 -20.35 -4.07 46.67
C ASP A 13 -20.41 -3.41 45.28
N ILE A 14 -20.25 -2.09 45.23
CA ILE A 14 -20.33 -1.27 44.00
C ILE A 14 -19.30 -1.73 42.95
N ASP A 15 -18.16 -2.23 43.39
CA ASP A 15 -17.08 -2.75 42.53
C ASP A 15 -17.26 -4.22 42.14
N GLY A 16 -18.37 -4.85 42.52
CA GLY A 16 -18.67 -6.26 42.24
C GLY A 16 -18.01 -7.25 43.20
N SER A 17 -17.16 -6.80 44.13
CA SER A 17 -16.60 -7.66 45.19
C SER A 17 -17.68 -8.05 46.22
N PRO A 18 -17.52 -9.13 47.00
CA PRO A 18 -18.48 -9.47 48.04
C PRO A 18 -18.59 -8.35 49.09
N LEU A 19 -19.81 -7.90 49.39
CA LEU A 19 -20.05 -6.79 50.28
C LEU A 19 -19.58 -7.08 51.71
N ASP A 20 -18.52 -6.40 52.13
CA ASP A 20 -17.88 -6.61 53.42
C ASP A 20 -17.94 -5.35 54.29
N ALA A 21 -18.37 -5.51 55.55
CA ALA A 21 -18.65 -4.42 56.48
C ALA A 21 -19.76 -3.44 55.98
N GLY A 22 -20.72 -3.94 55.20
CA GLY A 22 -21.89 -3.21 54.73
C GLY A 22 -23.04 -3.17 55.73
N PHE A 23 -24.03 -2.32 55.46
CA PHE A 23 -25.22 -2.08 56.27
C PHE A 23 -26.47 -2.43 55.48
N ILE A 24 -27.35 -3.24 56.05
CA ILE A 24 -28.67 -3.57 55.50
C ILE A 24 -29.74 -2.99 56.43
N TYR A 25 -30.68 -2.26 55.85
CA TYR A 25 -31.87 -1.74 56.52
C TYR A 25 -33.13 -2.25 55.85
N ILE A 26 -34.14 -2.55 56.65
CA ILE A 26 -35.44 -3.06 56.26
C ILE A 26 -36.51 -2.21 56.93
N GLY A 27 -37.45 -1.67 56.15
CA GLY A 27 -38.50 -0.82 56.66
C GLY A 27 -39.86 -1.06 56.04
N GLU A 28 -40.81 -0.21 56.43
CA GLU A 28 -42.18 -0.26 55.92
C GLU A 28 -42.20 -0.08 54.39
N GLN A 29 -43.07 -0.82 53.70
CA GLN A 29 -43.22 -0.71 52.24
C GLN A 29 -43.58 0.73 51.84
N GLY A 30 -42.93 1.23 50.79
CA GLY A 30 -43.10 2.55 50.22
C GLY A 30 -42.41 3.68 50.99
N LYS A 31 -41.68 3.37 52.08
CA LYS A 31 -41.02 4.36 52.95
C LYS A 31 -39.51 4.13 53.04
N ASN A 32 -38.79 5.14 53.53
CA ASN A 32 -37.35 5.05 53.74
C ASN A 32 -37.03 4.01 54.85
N PRO A 33 -36.25 2.95 54.56
CA PRO A 33 -35.95 1.87 55.51
C PRO A 33 -35.25 2.29 56.80
N GLU A 34 -34.42 3.34 56.74
CA GLU A 34 -33.66 3.86 57.88
C GLU A 34 -34.54 4.74 58.78
N ALA A 35 -35.46 5.48 58.18
CA ALA A 35 -36.38 6.37 58.91
C ALA A 35 -37.65 5.66 59.40
N SER A 36 -38.01 4.51 58.82
CA SER A 36 -39.22 3.74 59.16
C SER A 36 -38.92 2.24 59.24
N PRO A 37 -38.09 1.79 60.20
CA PRO A 37 -37.63 0.41 60.29
C PRO A 37 -38.74 -0.54 60.76
N VAL A 38 -38.76 -1.76 60.22
CA VAL A 38 -39.63 -2.86 60.68
C VAL A 38 -38.84 -3.86 61.52
N SER A 39 -39.55 -4.70 62.26
CA SER A 39 -38.90 -5.75 63.08
C SER A 39 -38.33 -6.86 62.20
N VAL A 40 -37.05 -7.17 62.41
CA VAL A 40 -36.31 -8.26 61.74
C VAL A 40 -35.83 -9.25 62.78
N PHE A 41 -35.71 -10.53 62.43
CA PHE A 41 -35.38 -11.62 63.36
C PHE A 41 -34.30 -12.55 62.80
N TRP A 42 -33.56 -13.23 63.68
CA TRP A 42 -32.52 -14.20 63.31
C TRP A 42 -33.02 -15.64 63.20
N ASP A 43 -34.26 -15.90 63.60
CA ASP A 43 -34.92 -17.19 63.63
C ASP A 43 -36.32 -17.12 62.98
N ALA A 44 -36.76 -18.25 62.42
CA ALA A 44 -38.06 -18.35 61.74
C ALA A 44 -39.27 -18.28 62.70
N ASP A 45 -39.06 -18.52 63.99
CA ASP A 45 -40.10 -18.39 65.03
C ASP A 45 -40.28 -16.92 65.48
N PHE A 46 -39.46 -16.01 64.93
CA PHE A 46 -39.49 -14.57 65.19
C PHE A 46 -39.33 -14.22 66.68
N THR A 47 -38.46 -14.95 67.37
CA THR A 47 -38.21 -14.80 68.82
C THR A 47 -36.92 -14.06 69.15
N ILE A 48 -35.95 -14.04 68.22
CA ILE A 48 -34.63 -13.44 68.37
C ILE A 48 -34.53 -12.20 67.48
N PRO A 49 -34.63 -10.98 68.03
CA PRO A 49 -34.54 -9.77 67.22
C PRO A 49 -33.17 -9.60 66.54
N ALA A 50 -33.19 -9.16 65.29
CA ALA A 50 -32.04 -8.70 64.53
C ALA A 50 -32.02 -7.17 64.53
N ALA A 51 -31.18 -6.59 65.38
CA ALA A 51 -31.03 -5.13 65.46
C ALA A 51 -30.51 -4.57 64.14
N GLN A 52 -31.12 -3.48 63.68
CA GLN A 52 -30.76 -2.80 62.44
C GLN A 52 -29.84 -1.61 62.73
N PRO A 53 -28.85 -1.30 61.87
CA PRO A 53 -28.53 -1.99 60.62
C PRO A 53 -27.96 -3.41 60.82
N ILE A 54 -28.37 -4.32 59.96
CA ILE A 54 -27.80 -5.66 59.88
C ILE A 54 -26.46 -5.56 59.12
N ARG A 55 -25.39 -6.09 59.72
CA ARG A 55 -24.03 -6.02 59.17
C ARG A 55 -23.76 -7.15 58.20
N THR A 56 -22.89 -6.92 57.22
CA THR A 56 -22.45 -7.95 56.27
C THR A 56 -20.98 -8.32 56.40
N ARG A 57 -20.64 -9.55 56.00
CA ARG A 57 -19.27 -10.02 55.81
C ARG A 57 -19.22 -10.98 54.61
N ASN A 58 -18.27 -10.78 53.71
CA ASN A 58 -18.13 -11.59 52.48
C ASN A 58 -19.46 -11.74 51.70
N GLY A 59 -20.25 -10.67 51.62
CA GLY A 59 -21.54 -10.64 50.92
C GLY A 59 -22.74 -11.17 51.71
N TYR A 60 -22.59 -11.59 52.96
CA TYR A 60 -23.69 -12.19 53.74
C TYR A 60 -24.04 -11.41 55.00
N PRO A 61 -25.33 -11.32 55.38
CA PRO A 61 -25.73 -10.87 56.71
C PRO A 61 -25.06 -11.73 57.79
N VAL A 62 -24.49 -11.11 58.83
CA VAL A 62 -23.78 -11.84 59.89
C VAL A 62 -24.41 -11.66 61.27
N ARG A 63 -24.49 -12.76 62.01
CA ARG A 63 -24.81 -12.80 63.44
C ARG A 63 -23.62 -13.40 64.19
N ASN A 64 -23.07 -12.67 65.16
CA ASN A 64 -21.89 -13.10 65.93
C ASN A 64 -20.71 -13.56 65.03
N GLY A 65 -20.50 -12.88 63.90
CA GLY A 65 -19.39 -13.15 62.98
C GLY A 65 -19.60 -14.29 61.99
N SER A 66 -20.73 -15.01 62.03
CA SER A 66 -21.07 -16.08 61.08
C SER A 66 -22.24 -15.65 60.16
N PRO A 67 -22.23 -16.06 58.87
CA PRO A 67 -23.37 -15.86 57.98
C PRO A 67 -24.67 -16.41 58.57
N ALA A 68 -25.73 -15.61 58.57
CA ALA A 68 -27.02 -15.96 59.15
C ALA A 68 -28.18 -15.46 58.28
N LYS A 69 -29.32 -16.16 58.34
CA LYS A 69 -30.56 -15.74 57.68
C LYS A 69 -31.27 -14.70 58.54
N ILE A 70 -31.92 -13.76 57.87
CA ILE A 70 -32.85 -12.82 58.48
C ILE A 70 -34.28 -13.20 58.12
N TYR A 71 -35.21 -12.97 59.04
CA TYR A 71 -36.62 -13.32 58.91
C TYR A 71 -37.47 -12.10 59.22
N LEU A 72 -38.52 -11.90 58.42
CA LEU A 72 -39.47 -10.79 58.53
C LEU A 72 -40.86 -11.35 58.76
N ARG A 73 -41.64 -10.68 59.61
CA ARG A 73 -43.06 -11.04 59.82
C ARG A 73 -43.93 -10.63 58.64
N GLU A 74 -43.58 -9.53 57.99
CA GLU A 74 -44.32 -8.99 56.85
C GLU A 74 -43.68 -9.45 55.53
N PRO A 75 -44.48 -9.93 54.55
CA PRO A 75 -43.96 -10.41 53.27
C PRO A 75 -43.50 -9.28 52.34
N VAL A 76 -43.96 -8.04 52.57
CA VAL A 76 -43.62 -6.86 51.79
C VAL A 76 -42.87 -5.85 52.66
N HIS A 77 -41.78 -5.31 52.14
CA HIS A 77 -40.90 -4.40 52.87
C HIS A 77 -40.10 -3.54 51.90
N SER A 78 -39.59 -2.42 52.42
CA SER A 78 -38.53 -1.66 51.75
C SER A 78 -37.17 -2.15 52.26
N ILE A 79 -36.15 -2.19 51.40
CA ILE A 79 -34.76 -2.56 51.74
C ILE A 79 -33.79 -1.50 51.23
N SER A 80 -32.80 -1.12 52.03
CA SER A 80 -31.63 -0.38 51.59
C SER A 80 -30.34 -1.07 52.02
N VAL A 81 -29.37 -1.12 51.12
CA VAL A 81 -28.05 -1.70 51.33
C VAL A 81 -26.99 -0.62 51.06
N LYS A 82 -26.09 -0.43 52.03
CA LYS A 82 -24.98 0.52 51.96
C LYS A 82 -23.65 -0.18 52.17
N ASN A 83 -22.60 0.31 51.53
CA ASN A 83 -21.24 -0.18 51.73
C ASN A 83 -20.63 0.34 53.04
N ARG A 84 -19.39 -0.08 53.32
CA ARG A 84 -18.65 0.31 54.55
C ARG A 84 -18.48 1.82 54.73
N ASN A 85 -18.48 2.57 53.63
CA ASN A 85 -18.33 4.03 53.62
C ASN A 85 -19.69 4.75 53.69
N GLY A 86 -20.80 4.01 53.78
CA GLY A 86 -22.15 4.56 53.81
C GLY A 86 -22.74 4.88 52.43
N SER A 87 -22.03 4.58 51.33
CA SER A 87 -22.54 4.74 49.98
C SER A 87 -23.62 3.70 49.68
N THR A 88 -24.73 4.13 49.09
CA THR A 88 -25.85 3.27 48.72
C THR A 88 -25.48 2.35 47.56
N ILE A 89 -25.63 1.05 47.76
CA ILE A 89 -25.49 0.01 46.74
C ILE A 89 -26.84 -0.28 46.09
N PHE A 90 -27.88 -0.42 46.90
CA PHE A 90 -29.20 -0.84 46.45
C PHE A 90 -30.30 -0.27 47.35
N VAL A 91 -31.41 0.16 46.75
CA VAL A 91 -32.64 0.51 47.45
C VAL A 91 -33.82 -0.03 46.67
N ASP A 92 -34.68 -0.79 47.31
CA ASP A 92 -36.01 -1.17 46.80
C ASP A 92 -37.05 -0.77 47.84
N VAL A 93 -37.90 0.19 47.50
CA VAL A 93 -38.94 0.70 48.40
C VAL A 93 -40.29 -0.01 48.22
N ASN A 94 -40.48 -0.81 47.17
CA ASN A 94 -41.79 -1.42 46.89
C ASN A 94 -41.78 -2.94 47.03
N GLY A 95 -40.62 -3.56 47.22
CA GLY A 95 -40.48 -5.01 47.28
C GLY A 95 -40.79 -5.69 45.95
N ALA A 96 -40.64 -4.96 44.84
CA ALA A 96 -41.04 -5.41 43.50
C ALA A 96 -39.94 -6.19 42.77
N GLY A 97 -38.71 -6.22 43.31
CA GLY A 97 -37.54 -6.64 42.53
C GLY A 97 -37.19 -5.62 41.43
N LEU A 98 -36.09 -5.86 40.69
CA LEU A 98 -35.58 -4.96 39.67
C LEU A 98 -36.64 -4.67 38.58
N VAL A 99 -37.35 -3.55 38.72
CA VAL A 99 -38.29 -3.01 37.73
C VAL A 99 -37.56 -2.07 36.77
N SER A 100 -37.92 -2.13 35.49
CA SER A 100 -37.29 -1.40 34.37
C SER A 100 -37.30 0.13 34.52
N THR A 101 -38.07 0.66 35.47
CA THR A 101 -38.08 2.07 35.89
C THR A 101 -36.79 2.52 36.58
N LEU A 102 -35.98 1.60 37.11
CA LEU A 102 -34.70 1.91 37.77
C LEU A 102 -33.47 1.83 36.85
N LEU A 103 -33.63 1.31 35.63
CA LEU A 103 -32.57 1.31 34.63
C LEU A 103 -32.56 2.66 33.94
N VAL A 104 -31.69 3.54 34.41
CA VAL A 104 -31.44 4.87 33.85
C VAL A 104 -30.27 4.75 32.89
N ARG A 105 -30.45 5.19 31.64
CA ARG A 105 -29.38 5.27 30.66
C ARG A 105 -28.39 6.37 31.08
N PRO A 106 -27.14 6.39 30.58
CA PRO A 106 -26.15 7.40 30.97
C PRO A 106 -26.59 8.86 30.75
N ASN A 107 -27.57 9.08 29.88
CA ASN A 107 -28.18 10.39 29.60
C ASN A 107 -29.24 10.83 30.64
N GLY A 108 -29.49 10.03 31.69
CA GLY A 108 -30.43 10.35 32.75
C GLY A 108 -31.90 9.98 32.46
N GLU A 109 -32.20 9.41 31.29
CA GLU A 109 -33.54 8.94 30.95
C GLU A 109 -33.76 7.50 31.40
N THR A 110 -34.95 7.23 31.93
CA THR A 110 -35.36 5.86 32.23
C THR A 110 -35.58 5.08 30.93
N VAL A 111 -35.32 3.77 30.97
CA VAL A 111 -35.64 2.89 29.84
C VAL A 111 -37.12 3.00 29.42
N GLU A 112 -38.03 3.23 30.37
CA GLU A 112 -39.45 3.48 30.11
C GLU A 112 -39.69 4.78 29.34
N GLN A 113 -39.03 5.89 29.70
CA GLN A 113 -39.09 7.13 28.94
C GLN A 113 -38.58 6.94 27.51
N THR A 114 -37.52 6.15 27.30
CA THR A 114 -37.05 5.86 25.95
C THR A 114 -38.08 5.07 25.14
N PHE A 115 -38.71 4.06 25.72
CA PHE A 115 -39.75 3.29 25.00
C PHE A 115 -40.95 4.17 24.65
N ASN A 116 -41.41 5.02 25.57
CA ASN A 116 -42.48 5.97 25.29
C ASN A 116 -42.11 6.97 24.17
N ASN A 117 -40.87 7.43 24.13
CA ASN A 117 -40.37 8.31 23.06
C ASN A 117 -40.31 7.58 21.71
N ILE A 118 -39.92 6.31 21.70
CA ILE A 118 -39.90 5.47 20.49
C ILE A 118 -41.32 5.25 19.99
N ASP A 119 -42.27 4.93 20.87
CA ASP A 119 -43.67 4.71 20.50
C ASP A 119 -44.31 6.00 19.95
N ALA A 120 -44.00 7.16 20.55
CA ALA A 120 -44.43 8.46 20.03
C ALA A 120 -43.82 8.74 18.64
N SER A 121 -42.52 8.46 18.45
CA SER A 121 -41.85 8.65 17.15
C SER A 121 -42.40 7.70 16.07
N LEU A 122 -42.72 6.46 16.43
CA LEU A 122 -43.34 5.50 15.54
C LEU A 122 -44.76 5.93 15.15
N ALA A 123 -45.53 6.48 16.08
CA ALA A 123 -46.86 7.03 15.80
C ALA A 123 -46.79 8.22 14.82
N GLU A 124 -45.84 9.14 15.00
CA GLU A 124 -45.62 10.27 14.08
C GLU A 124 -45.21 9.79 12.68
N LYS A 125 -44.29 8.82 12.58
CA LYS A 125 -43.89 8.24 11.29
C LYS A 125 -45.05 7.52 10.61
N GLN A 126 -45.86 6.80 11.37
CA GLN A 126 -47.04 6.12 10.83
C GLN A 126 -48.06 7.13 10.29
N GLN A 127 -48.24 8.27 10.95
CA GLN A 127 -49.09 9.35 10.44
C GLN A 127 -48.55 9.93 9.13
N GLN A 128 -47.25 10.22 9.04
CA GLN A 128 -46.63 10.73 7.80
C GLN A 128 -46.75 9.75 6.63
N ILE A 129 -46.64 8.45 6.91
CA ILE A 129 -46.86 7.40 5.91
C ILE A 129 -48.32 7.38 5.49
N ASN A 130 -49.26 7.43 6.43
CA ASN A 130 -50.69 7.41 6.13
C ASN A 130 -51.15 8.64 5.33
N GLU A 131 -50.50 9.79 5.50
CA GLU A 131 -50.76 11.00 4.73
C GLU A 131 -50.23 10.91 3.29
N LYS A 132 -49.12 10.18 3.07
CA LYS A 132 -48.42 10.11 1.77
C LYS A 132 -48.65 8.83 0.97
N ALA A 133 -49.12 7.77 1.61
CA ALA A 133 -49.46 6.49 0.99
C ALA A 133 -50.68 6.51 0.05
N PRO A 134 -51.71 7.38 0.23
CA PRO A 134 -52.85 7.41 -0.67
C PRO A 134 -52.41 7.72 -2.10
N THR A 135 -52.98 6.98 -3.06
CA THR A 135 -52.72 7.19 -4.49
C THR A 135 -53.06 8.61 -4.94
N GLU A 136 -54.01 9.27 -4.29
CA GLU A 136 -54.37 10.67 -4.51
C GLU A 136 -53.18 11.61 -4.25
N TYR A 137 -52.54 11.51 -3.08
CA TYR A 137 -51.34 12.30 -2.75
C TYR A 137 -50.21 12.05 -3.75
N VAL A 138 -49.97 10.78 -4.11
CA VAL A 138 -48.92 10.42 -5.09
C VAL A 138 -49.21 11.00 -6.47
N ASN A 139 -50.47 10.95 -6.92
CA ASN A 139 -50.88 11.52 -8.20
C ASN A 139 -50.75 13.04 -8.21
N GLU A 140 -51.15 13.72 -7.14
CA GLU A 140 -50.96 15.18 -7.01
C GLU A 140 -49.48 15.59 -7.07
N GLN A 141 -48.57 14.82 -6.46
CA GLN A 141 -47.13 15.07 -6.56
C GLN A 141 -46.56 14.78 -7.95
N LEU A 142 -47.12 13.82 -8.68
CA LEU A 142 -46.78 13.55 -10.08
C LEU A 142 -47.28 14.66 -11.00
N ASP A 143 -48.46 15.23 -10.73
CA ASP A 143 -49.02 16.36 -11.48
C ASP A 143 -48.18 17.65 -11.31
N LEU A 144 -47.40 17.75 -10.23
CA LEU A 144 -46.43 18.82 -10.00
C LEU A 144 -45.09 18.61 -10.75
N LYS A 145 -44.82 17.40 -11.29
CA LYS A 145 -43.65 17.14 -12.14
C LYS A 145 -43.96 17.48 -13.61
N ALA A 146 -43.54 18.69 -14.00
CA ALA A 146 -43.56 19.27 -15.35
C ALA A 146 -44.92 19.18 -16.09
N PRO A 147 -45.66 20.28 -16.26
CA PRO A 147 -46.95 20.23 -16.93
C PRO A 147 -46.75 19.89 -18.42
N GLN A 148 -47.52 18.92 -18.92
CA GLN A 148 -47.64 18.59 -20.36
C GLN A 148 -47.98 19.82 -21.24
N ALA A 149 -48.46 20.91 -20.62
CA ALA A 149 -48.70 22.21 -21.24
C ALA A 149 -47.43 23.05 -21.52
N THR A 150 -46.24 22.63 -21.07
CA THR A 150 -44.95 23.31 -21.35
C THR A 150 -44.04 22.51 -22.29
N THR A 151 -44.52 21.39 -22.83
CA THR A 151 -43.80 20.62 -23.85
C THR A 151 -44.36 20.98 -25.23
N TYR A 152 -43.55 21.62 -26.07
CA TYR A 152 -43.95 22.01 -27.42
C TYR A 152 -44.34 20.78 -28.26
N THR A 153 -45.47 20.86 -28.96
CA THR A 153 -45.83 19.86 -29.96
C THR A 153 -44.85 19.93 -31.14
N LYS A 154 -44.68 18.82 -31.86
CA LYS A 154 -43.81 18.76 -33.05
C LYS A 154 -44.11 19.89 -34.05
N THR A 155 -45.38 20.25 -34.20
CA THR A 155 -45.81 21.35 -35.09
C THR A 155 -45.39 22.73 -34.60
N GLU A 156 -45.40 22.97 -33.28
CA GLU A 156 -44.92 24.23 -32.70
C GLU A 156 -43.39 24.33 -32.79
N VAL A 157 -42.68 23.20 -32.59
CA VAL A 157 -41.23 23.11 -32.81
C VAL A 157 -40.88 23.38 -34.28
N ASP A 158 -41.55 22.72 -35.22
CA ASP A 158 -41.33 22.88 -36.66
C ASP A 158 -41.64 24.33 -37.10
N SER A 159 -42.65 24.98 -36.51
CA SER A 159 -43.00 26.39 -36.78
C SER A 159 -41.99 27.38 -36.20
N ALA A 160 -41.43 27.11 -35.01
CA ALA A 160 -40.41 27.96 -34.39
C ALA A 160 -39.03 27.83 -35.06
N LEU A 161 -38.70 26.64 -35.59
CA LEU A 161 -37.49 26.40 -36.40
C LEU A 161 -37.55 27.10 -37.75
N ALA A 162 -38.73 27.18 -38.37
CA ALA A 162 -38.93 27.94 -39.61
C ALA A 162 -38.69 29.46 -39.45
N LEU A 163 -38.68 29.97 -38.22
CA LEU A 163 -38.40 31.37 -37.89
C LEU A 163 -36.93 31.62 -37.48
N LYS A 164 -36.10 30.58 -37.35
CA LYS A 164 -34.67 30.75 -37.03
C LYS A 164 -33.82 30.89 -38.29
N ALA A 165 -33.44 32.16 -38.51
CA ALA A 165 -32.46 32.73 -39.44
C ALA A 165 -32.93 33.02 -40.88
N PRO A 166 -32.99 34.30 -41.32
CA PRO A 166 -33.00 34.63 -42.74
C PRO A 166 -31.63 34.34 -43.36
N GLN A 167 -31.65 33.81 -44.58
CA GLN A 167 -30.49 33.48 -45.42
C GLN A 167 -29.57 34.71 -45.71
N SER A 168 -29.96 35.92 -45.31
CA SER A 168 -29.17 37.14 -45.45
C SER A 168 -27.97 37.23 -44.50
N ASN A 169 -27.90 36.37 -43.47
CA ASN A 169 -26.85 36.43 -42.45
C ASN A 169 -26.03 35.12 -42.37
N THR A 170 -26.14 34.24 -43.37
CA THR A 170 -25.44 32.94 -43.39
C THR A 170 -24.74 32.76 -44.74
N TYR A 171 -23.41 32.66 -44.71
CA TYR A 171 -22.60 32.47 -45.92
C TYR A 171 -22.97 31.16 -46.63
N THR A 172 -23.12 31.22 -47.95
CA THR A 172 -23.28 30.02 -48.78
C THR A 172 -21.97 29.22 -48.79
N LYS A 173 -22.06 27.90 -49.05
CA LYS A 173 -20.87 27.05 -49.22
C LYS A 173 -19.88 27.65 -50.24
N GLY A 174 -20.38 28.26 -51.32
CA GLY A 174 -19.54 28.91 -52.33
C GLY A 174 -18.80 30.15 -51.81
N GLU A 175 -19.42 30.96 -50.97
CA GLU A 175 -18.78 32.13 -50.35
C GLU A 175 -17.73 31.70 -49.31
N VAL A 176 -18.05 30.68 -48.50
CA VAL A 176 -17.09 30.09 -47.55
C VAL A 176 -15.92 29.45 -48.29
N ASP A 177 -16.18 28.68 -49.34
CA ASP A 177 -15.14 28.03 -50.14
C ASP A 177 -14.26 29.07 -50.85
N ALA A 178 -14.83 30.16 -51.36
CA ALA A 178 -14.07 31.25 -51.99
C ALA A 178 -13.19 32.01 -50.98
N SER A 179 -13.72 32.33 -49.79
CA SER A 179 -12.95 32.94 -48.70
C SER A 179 -11.87 31.97 -48.16
N LEU A 180 -12.17 30.68 -48.04
CA LEU A 180 -11.21 29.67 -47.60
C LEU A 180 -10.11 29.45 -48.64
N THR A 181 -10.44 29.45 -49.93
CA THR A 181 -9.48 29.38 -51.05
C THR A 181 -8.56 30.61 -51.05
N ALA A 182 -9.10 31.80 -50.77
CA ALA A 182 -8.31 33.02 -50.62
C ALA A 182 -7.34 32.97 -49.42
N ILE A 183 -7.74 32.34 -48.31
CA ILE A 183 -6.89 32.15 -47.12
C ILE A 183 -5.85 31.05 -47.32
N THR A 184 -6.21 29.92 -47.93
CA THR A 184 -5.28 28.81 -48.23
C THR A 184 -4.26 29.15 -49.33
N GLY A 185 -4.53 30.15 -50.16
CA GLY A 185 -3.54 30.72 -51.07
C GLY A 185 -2.43 31.49 -50.36
N GLY A 186 -2.71 32.06 -49.18
CA GLY A 186 -1.84 32.97 -48.44
C GLY A 186 -0.83 32.34 -47.50
N HIS A 187 -0.85 31.01 -47.28
CA HIS A 187 0.16 30.32 -46.49
C HIS A 187 0.59 29.02 -47.19
N LYS A 188 1.87 28.90 -47.56
CA LYS A 188 2.42 27.72 -48.25
C LYS A 188 3.73 27.29 -47.58
N ALA A 189 4.04 26.00 -47.64
CA ALA A 189 5.29 25.43 -47.13
C ALA A 189 6.08 24.74 -48.25
N TYR A 190 7.39 24.89 -48.22
CA TYR A 190 8.34 24.23 -49.14
C TYR A 190 9.47 23.60 -48.34
N ALA A 191 10.02 22.51 -48.87
CA ALA A 191 11.18 21.87 -48.24
C ALA A 191 12.39 22.79 -48.29
N THR A 192 12.67 23.44 -49.43
CA THR A 192 13.85 24.30 -49.62
C THR A 192 13.47 25.70 -50.12
N LEU A 193 14.33 26.69 -49.88
CA LEU A 193 14.15 28.05 -50.39
C LEU A 193 14.17 28.09 -51.92
N ALA A 194 14.96 27.21 -52.55
CA ALA A 194 15.02 27.08 -54.00
C ALA A 194 13.67 26.62 -54.59
N ASP A 195 12.99 25.66 -53.93
CA ASP A 195 11.67 25.19 -54.36
C ASP A 195 10.61 26.27 -54.22
N ALA A 196 10.70 27.11 -53.18
CA ALA A 196 9.82 28.26 -53.00
C ALA A 196 10.02 29.30 -54.10
N LEU A 197 11.27 29.70 -54.38
CA LEU A 197 11.57 30.68 -55.44
C LEU A 197 11.14 30.18 -56.83
N ALA A 198 11.28 28.88 -57.11
CA ALA A 198 10.80 28.29 -58.36
C ALA A 198 9.27 28.40 -58.55
N ASN A 199 8.51 28.58 -57.47
CA ASN A 199 7.05 28.72 -57.48
C ASN A 199 6.58 30.15 -57.17
N GLU A 200 7.48 31.13 -57.07
CA GLU A 200 7.18 32.50 -56.60
C GLU A 200 6.05 33.19 -57.41
N SER A 201 6.01 32.94 -58.72
CA SER A 201 4.99 33.47 -59.63
C SER A 201 3.56 33.01 -59.31
N THR A 202 3.41 31.98 -58.47
CA THR A 202 2.13 31.43 -58.03
C THR A 202 1.66 31.98 -56.69
N PHE A 203 2.48 32.79 -56.01
CA PHE A 203 2.20 33.28 -54.65
C PHE A 203 1.32 34.52 -54.70
N PRO A 204 0.14 34.50 -54.05
CA PRO A 204 -0.64 35.72 -53.83
C PRO A 204 0.18 36.75 -53.06
N VAL A 205 0.01 38.04 -53.38
CA VAL A 205 0.65 39.12 -52.62
C VAL A 205 0.30 39.04 -51.12
N ASN A 206 1.26 39.32 -50.25
CA ASN A 206 1.16 39.19 -48.79
C ASN A 206 0.99 37.75 -48.28
N SER A 207 1.61 36.79 -48.96
CA SER A 207 1.61 35.39 -48.51
C SER A 207 2.74 35.10 -47.54
N ILE A 208 2.47 34.24 -46.58
CA ILE A 208 3.47 33.60 -45.72
C ILE A 208 3.99 32.36 -46.43
N ILE A 209 5.30 32.22 -46.50
CA ILE A 209 5.97 31.05 -47.07
C ILE A 209 6.89 30.44 -46.01
N GLU A 210 6.70 29.17 -45.68
CA GLU A 210 7.49 28.47 -44.68
C GLU A 210 8.50 27.53 -45.34
N ILE A 211 9.78 27.66 -44.99
CA ILE A 211 10.84 26.76 -45.46
C ILE A 211 11.20 25.81 -44.33
N THR A 212 10.94 24.52 -44.53
CA THR A 212 10.92 23.54 -43.43
C THR A 212 12.17 22.67 -43.32
N ASN A 213 12.90 22.44 -44.42
CA ASN A 213 13.99 21.46 -44.44
C ASN A 213 15.06 21.74 -45.53
N ASP A 214 15.50 22.99 -45.61
CA ASP A 214 16.59 23.41 -46.48
C ASP A 214 17.93 22.85 -45.96
N PRO A 215 18.78 22.28 -46.83
CA PRO A 215 20.10 21.81 -46.45
C PRO A 215 20.99 22.88 -45.80
N ASN A 216 20.74 24.16 -46.06
CA ASN A 216 21.33 25.25 -45.32
C ASN A 216 20.37 25.73 -44.21
N PRO A 217 20.67 25.47 -42.91
CA PRO A 217 19.77 25.82 -41.81
C PRO A 217 19.43 27.31 -41.72
N SER A 218 20.28 28.22 -42.26
CA SER A 218 19.98 29.65 -42.28
C SER A 218 18.78 30.01 -43.16
N ASN A 219 18.40 29.12 -44.07
CA ASN A 219 17.27 29.31 -44.99
C ASN A 219 15.94 28.77 -44.41
N ASN A 220 15.98 28.02 -43.31
CA ASN A 220 14.75 27.52 -42.67
C ASN A 220 14.06 28.64 -41.89
N GLY A 221 12.73 28.63 -41.91
CA GLY A 221 11.90 29.60 -41.19
C GLY A 221 10.82 30.23 -42.08
N THR A 222 10.19 31.25 -41.53
CA THR A 222 9.05 31.93 -42.17
C THR A 222 9.51 33.12 -43.01
N TYR A 223 8.96 33.24 -44.21
CA TYR A 223 9.20 34.31 -45.17
C TYR A 223 7.89 35.00 -45.53
N LEU A 224 7.96 36.29 -45.85
CA LEU A 224 6.86 37.09 -46.39
C LEU A 224 7.11 37.35 -47.87
N TRP A 225 6.12 37.02 -48.71
CA TRP A 225 6.07 37.45 -50.09
C TRP A 225 5.22 38.70 -50.22
N ASP A 226 5.83 39.83 -50.59
CA ASP A 226 5.15 41.12 -50.74
C ASP A 226 4.71 41.42 -52.19
N GLY A 227 4.83 40.43 -53.09
CA GLY A 227 4.55 40.58 -54.51
C GLY A 227 5.78 40.94 -55.36
N VAL A 228 6.91 41.24 -54.73
CA VAL A 228 8.18 41.58 -55.40
C VAL A 228 9.31 40.69 -54.89
N ASP A 229 9.50 40.64 -53.57
CA ASP A 229 10.60 39.92 -52.94
C ASP A 229 10.10 38.95 -51.86
N LEU A 230 10.81 37.82 -51.71
CA LEU A 230 10.59 36.86 -50.63
C LEU A 230 11.54 37.18 -49.47
N THR A 231 11.03 37.86 -48.43
CA THR A 231 11.84 38.37 -47.31
C THR A 231 11.70 37.48 -46.08
N LYS A 232 12.81 37.03 -45.49
CA LYS A 232 12.78 36.24 -44.26
C LYS A 232 12.32 37.07 -43.07
N SER A 233 11.45 36.52 -42.23
CA SER A 233 11.06 37.13 -40.96
C SER A 233 12.18 37.01 -39.93
N ASP A 234 12.49 38.12 -39.24
CA ASP A 234 13.33 38.15 -38.05
C ASP A 234 12.62 37.58 -36.80
N TYR A 235 11.29 37.43 -36.88
CA TYR A 235 10.48 36.88 -35.80
C TYR A 235 10.47 35.35 -35.85
N ASP A 236 11.29 34.72 -35.01
CA ASP A 236 11.33 33.27 -34.76
C ASP A 236 10.86 32.97 -33.31
N PRO A 237 9.56 32.69 -33.11
CA PRO A 237 8.98 32.42 -31.79
C PRO A 237 9.57 31.19 -31.12
N LEU A 238 10.00 30.19 -31.89
CA LEU A 238 10.54 28.94 -31.34
C LEU A 238 11.92 29.18 -30.73
N THR A 239 12.77 29.94 -31.42
CA THR A 239 14.08 30.33 -30.90
C THR A 239 13.94 31.25 -29.68
N GLN A 240 13.01 32.20 -29.70
CA GLN A 240 12.75 33.09 -28.56
C GLN A 240 12.18 32.32 -27.35
N ALA A 241 11.26 31.38 -27.55
CA ALA A 241 10.69 30.56 -26.48
C ALA A 241 11.74 29.63 -25.84
N LYS A 242 12.64 29.04 -26.63
CA LYS A 242 13.76 28.25 -26.10
C LYS A 242 14.71 29.08 -25.26
N ALA A 243 15.00 30.32 -25.67
CA ALA A 243 15.83 31.24 -24.91
C ALA A 243 15.16 31.63 -23.57
N ASP A 244 13.88 32.02 -23.57
CA ASP A 244 13.13 32.38 -22.36
C ASP A 244 12.98 31.20 -21.37
N ALA A 245 12.67 30.01 -21.89
CA ALA A 245 12.57 28.80 -21.06
C ALA A 245 13.89 28.47 -20.35
N THR A 246 15.02 28.64 -21.03
CA THR A 246 16.35 28.43 -20.44
C THR A 246 16.63 29.43 -19.32
N VAL A 247 16.32 30.72 -19.54
CA VAL A 247 16.50 31.77 -18.51
C VAL A 247 15.66 31.48 -17.26
N LYS A 248 14.40 31.09 -17.43
CA LYS A 248 13.50 30.78 -16.30
C LYS A 248 13.95 29.55 -15.52
N ALA A 249 14.44 28.51 -16.20
CA ALA A 249 14.94 27.30 -15.55
C ALA A 249 16.15 27.60 -14.65
N THR A 250 17.13 28.36 -15.16
CA THR A 250 18.31 28.76 -14.38
C THR A 250 17.95 29.64 -13.17
N ALA A 251 16.96 30.53 -13.31
CA ALA A 251 16.48 31.35 -12.20
C ALA A 251 15.81 30.52 -11.09
N ALA A 252 15.02 29.51 -11.45
CA ALA A 252 14.34 28.64 -10.50
C ALA A 252 15.34 27.79 -9.68
N GLU A 253 16.37 27.24 -10.35
CA GLU A 253 17.43 26.48 -9.70
C GLU A 253 18.16 27.31 -8.63
N LYS A 254 18.54 28.55 -8.98
CA LYS A 254 19.21 29.47 -8.06
C LYS A 254 18.36 29.79 -6.83
N ASN A 255 17.06 30.00 -7.00
CA ASN A 255 16.15 30.32 -5.89
C ASN A 255 15.95 29.13 -4.94
N ALA A 256 15.90 27.90 -5.47
CA ALA A 256 15.76 26.70 -4.66
C ALA A 256 16.98 26.45 -3.75
N ILE A 257 18.18 26.67 -4.28
CA ILE A 257 19.43 26.56 -3.52
C ILE A 257 19.45 27.59 -2.38
N GLN A 258 19.13 28.85 -2.67
CA GLN A 258 19.13 29.92 -1.67
C GLN A 258 18.13 29.66 -0.53
N PHE A 259 16.92 29.17 -0.84
CA PHE A 259 15.92 28.85 0.19
C PHE A 259 16.35 27.70 1.11
N ALA A 260 17.02 26.68 0.56
CA ALA A 260 17.53 25.56 1.34
C ALA A 260 18.60 26.00 2.35
N ASP A 261 19.55 26.84 1.91
CA ASP A 261 20.61 27.38 2.76
C ASP A 261 20.06 28.25 3.89
N GLU A 262 19.08 29.13 3.59
CA GLU A 262 18.43 29.99 4.59
C GLU A 262 17.66 29.18 5.65
N LYS A 263 17.02 28.07 5.27
CA LYS A 263 16.29 27.20 6.20
C LYS A 263 17.23 26.39 7.09
N ILE A 264 18.35 25.91 6.54
CA ILE A 264 19.36 25.17 7.31
C ILE A 264 19.99 26.09 8.38
N SER A 265 20.31 27.35 8.05
CA SER A 265 20.86 28.30 9.03
C SER A 265 19.90 28.72 10.14
N GLN A 266 18.58 28.66 9.94
CA GLN A 266 17.59 29.01 10.99
C GLN A 266 17.36 27.91 12.03
N PHE A 267 17.76 26.66 11.77
CA PHE A 267 17.52 25.53 12.68
C PHE A 267 18.65 25.27 13.70
N PHE A 268 19.80 25.95 13.60
CA PHE A 268 20.97 25.72 14.47
C PHE A 268 21.17 26.73 15.61
N THR A 269 20.25 27.67 15.82
CA THR A 269 20.32 28.60 16.96
C THR A 269 19.35 28.17 18.06
N LEU A 270 19.61 27.03 18.70
CA LEU A 270 19.05 26.69 20.01
C LEU A 270 20.10 27.06 21.06
N ASP A 271 19.94 28.27 21.60
CA ASP A 271 20.66 28.78 22.77
C ASP A 271 20.27 27.94 23.99
N PHE A 272 21.14 27.02 24.42
CA PHE A 272 21.00 26.31 25.68
C PHE A 272 21.44 27.24 26.82
N HIS A 273 20.55 28.13 27.24
CA HIS A 273 20.69 28.85 28.50
C HIS A 273 19.53 28.47 29.42
N ILE A 274 19.72 27.42 30.22
CA ILE A 274 18.81 27.05 31.31
C ILE A 274 19.67 26.64 32.50
N GLU A 275 19.31 27.16 33.69
CA GLU A 275 20.06 27.15 34.96
C GLU A 275 20.34 25.76 35.59
N ASP A 276 20.01 24.66 34.90
CA ASP A 276 20.24 23.29 35.38
C ASP A 276 21.29 22.58 34.52
N ASP A 277 22.44 22.28 35.13
CA ASP A 277 23.61 21.66 34.50
C ASP A 277 23.34 20.23 34.01
N PHE A 278 22.94 20.09 32.75
CA PHE A 278 22.89 18.81 32.03
C PHE A 278 24.24 18.51 31.35
N SER A 279 24.69 17.26 31.40
CA SER A 279 25.91 16.82 30.69
C SER A 279 25.62 16.12 29.37
N SER A 280 24.45 15.48 29.22
CA SER A 280 24.04 14.82 27.98
C SER A 280 22.54 14.55 27.93
N VAL A 281 21.98 14.59 26.71
CA VAL A 281 20.55 14.35 26.44
C VAL A 281 20.41 13.48 25.19
N LEU A 282 19.51 12.50 25.23
CA LEU A 282 19.11 11.66 24.09
C LEU A 282 17.71 12.10 23.63
N VAL A 283 17.52 12.31 22.34
CA VAL A 283 16.23 12.74 21.75
C VAL A 283 15.79 11.81 20.61
N ASP A 284 14.49 11.65 20.43
CA ASP A 284 13.93 10.87 19.32
C ASP A 284 13.83 11.69 18.01
N GLN A 285 13.40 11.03 16.94
CA GLN A 285 13.17 11.62 15.61
C GLN A 285 12.11 12.74 15.58
N ASN A 286 11.26 12.81 16.60
CA ASN A 286 10.26 13.87 16.80
C ASN A 286 10.72 14.95 17.80
N LYS A 287 11.99 14.88 18.24
CA LYS A 287 12.65 15.79 19.18
C LYS A 287 12.14 15.74 20.61
N ASN A 288 11.53 14.64 21.04
CA ASN A 288 11.21 14.40 22.45
C ASN A 288 12.47 13.95 23.20
N ILE A 289 12.69 14.47 24.42
CA ILE A 289 13.79 14.03 25.30
C ILE A 289 13.46 12.64 25.84
N LEU A 290 14.26 11.66 25.42
CA LEU A 290 14.14 10.26 25.83
C LEU A 290 14.96 9.95 27.08
N LEU A 291 16.10 10.62 27.25
CA LEU A 291 16.99 10.43 28.38
C LEU A 291 17.78 11.71 28.66
N SER A 292 17.88 12.13 29.91
CA SER A 292 18.76 13.25 30.31
C SER A 292 19.63 12.84 31.49
N VAL A 293 20.91 13.19 31.43
CA VAL A 293 21.92 12.91 32.46
C VAL A 293 22.45 14.24 32.97
N ASN A 294 22.42 14.42 34.29
CA ASN A 294 22.98 15.60 34.92
C ASN A 294 24.52 15.50 35.00
N LYS A 295 25.20 16.61 35.26
CA LYS A 295 26.67 16.68 35.39
C LYS A 295 27.32 15.70 36.39
N GLU A 296 26.53 15.09 37.28
CA GLU A 296 26.99 14.11 38.26
C GLU A 296 26.83 12.66 37.77
N GLY A 297 26.35 12.46 36.54
CA GLY A 297 26.19 11.14 35.92
C GLY A 297 24.88 10.43 36.30
N TYR A 298 23.94 11.13 36.95
CA TYR A 298 22.64 10.57 37.32
C TYR A 298 21.56 10.94 36.30
N LEU A 299 20.61 10.03 36.10
CA LEU A 299 19.40 10.28 35.30
C LEU A 299 18.56 11.36 35.97
N ALA A 300 18.32 12.48 35.27
CA ALA A 300 17.44 13.54 35.77
C ALA A 300 15.99 13.07 35.63
N THR A 301 15.44 12.52 36.71
CA THR A 301 14.08 11.97 36.68
C THR A 301 13.04 13.08 36.71
N ASN A 302 12.13 13.06 35.73
CA ASN A 302 10.72 12.83 36.05
C ASN A 302 9.96 12.20 34.89
N ASN A 303 9.40 11.02 35.19
CA ASN A 303 8.41 10.21 34.48
C ASN A 303 8.82 9.32 33.30
N THR A 304 8.90 8.01 33.67
CA THR A 304 8.45 6.80 32.94
C THR A 304 9.31 6.27 31.78
N ILE A 305 9.63 4.98 31.58
CA ILE A 305 9.32 3.68 32.23
C ILE A 305 10.36 2.64 31.70
N ARG A 306 10.91 1.84 32.63
CA ARG A 306 11.34 0.39 32.58
C ARG A 306 12.27 -0.11 31.45
N ASP A 307 13.48 -0.55 31.75
CA ASP A 307 13.90 -1.82 32.42
C ASP A 307 13.89 -3.06 31.49
N PHE A 308 15.08 -3.45 31.04
CA PHE A 308 15.43 -4.84 30.73
C PHE A 308 16.80 -5.14 31.36
N TYR A 309 16.79 -5.85 32.49
CA TYR A 309 17.97 -6.36 33.19
C TYR A 309 18.38 -7.75 32.69
N LYS A 310 19.70 -8.01 32.56
CA LYS A 310 20.54 -9.14 33.11
C LYS A 310 21.83 -9.32 32.25
N GLU A 311 23.07 -9.53 32.69
CA GLU A 311 23.80 -9.53 33.97
C GLU A 311 25.26 -9.09 33.69
N SER A 312 25.93 -8.66 34.77
CA SER A 312 27.31 -8.21 34.93
C SER A 312 28.41 -8.90 34.10
N THR A 313 29.20 -8.14 33.32
CA THR A 313 30.53 -7.61 33.74
C THR A 313 31.32 -6.85 32.66
N ASP A 314 30.93 -6.79 31.39
CA ASP A 314 31.76 -6.12 30.37
C ASP A 314 31.05 -4.96 29.67
N SER A 315 31.20 -3.74 30.20
CA SER A 315 30.86 -2.51 29.48
C SER A 315 32.09 -2.00 28.74
N SER A 316 32.12 -2.17 27.42
CA SER A 316 32.95 -1.36 26.53
C SER A 316 32.02 -0.55 25.64
N PHE A 317 32.00 0.78 25.79
CA PHE A 317 31.37 1.64 24.80
C PHE A 317 32.42 2.14 23.81
N LEU A 318 32.02 2.19 22.55
CA LEU A 318 32.79 2.66 21.42
C LEU A 318 32.27 4.05 21.07
N ILE A 319 33.14 5.05 21.04
CA ILE A 319 32.82 6.30 20.33
C ILE A 319 33.33 6.11 18.91
N VAL A 320 32.42 6.13 17.94
CA VAL A 320 32.72 5.99 16.51
C VAL A 320 32.37 7.27 15.79
N SER A 321 33.25 7.72 14.89
CA SER A 321 32.96 8.84 14.01
C SER A 321 31.92 8.45 12.94
N LEU A 322 31.45 9.41 12.16
CA LEU A 322 30.61 9.17 10.97
C LEU A 322 31.34 8.39 9.85
N ASP A 323 32.66 8.24 9.96
CA ASP A 323 33.51 7.50 9.03
C ASP A 323 33.97 6.15 9.63
N ASP A 324 33.25 5.63 10.64
CA ASP A 324 33.50 4.36 11.33
C ASP A 324 34.87 4.25 12.04
N GLU A 325 35.52 5.38 12.34
CA GLU A 325 36.76 5.39 13.13
C GLU A 325 36.47 5.37 14.63
N ILE A 326 37.14 4.48 15.37
CA ILE A 326 37.03 4.41 16.83
C ILE A 326 37.80 5.58 17.44
N LEU A 327 37.06 6.60 17.88
CA LEU A 327 37.59 7.81 18.52
C LEU A 327 37.94 7.58 20.00
N PHE A 328 37.22 6.66 20.67
CA PHE A 328 37.50 6.31 22.06
C PHE A 328 36.97 4.92 22.41
N LYS A 329 37.73 4.19 23.24
CA LYS A 329 37.35 2.90 23.82
C LYS A 329 37.78 2.87 25.29
N SER A 330 36.92 2.42 26.19
CA SER A 330 37.31 2.15 27.59
C SER A 330 37.42 0.64 27.87
N GLY A 331 38.55 0.19 28.44
CA GLY A 331 38.76 -1.17 29.00
C GLY A 331 40.14 -1.79 28.69
N ILE A 332 40.74 -2.46 29.68
CA ILE A 332 42.19 -2.73 29.89
C ILE A 332 42.86 -3.70 28.89
N GLU A 333 44.16 -3.46 28.67
CA GLU A 333 45.17 -4.17 27.88
C GLU A 333 45.27 -5.69 28.15
N GLU A 334 45.20 -6.51 27.09
CA GLU A 334 46.31 -7.36 26.58
C GLU A 334 45.79 -8.27 25.45
N GLU A 335 46.59 -8.36 24.38
CA GLU A 335 46.55 -9.37 23.32
C GLU A 335 45.19 -9.75 22.70
N ASN A 336 44.61 -8.84 21.91
CA ASN A 336 44.05 -9.22 20.61
C ASN A 336 44.17 -8.04 19.66
N LYS A 337 45.27 -8.06 18.90
CA LYS A 337 45.46 -7.20 17.74
C LYS A 337 44.34 -7.49 16.74
N ASN A 338 43.69 -6.42 16.28
CA ASN A 338 42.84 -6.34 15.09
C ASN A 338 41.36 -6.76 15.25
N LEU A 339 40.54 -5.91 15.87
CA LEU A 339 39.26 -5.58 15.24
C LEU A 339 39.58 -4.56 14.14
N GLN A 340 40.09 -5.07 13.02
CA GLN A 340 39.99 -4.34 11.77
C GLN A 340 38.50 -4.31 11.43
N LEU A 341 37.80 -3.26 11.84
CA LEU A 341 36.83 -2.66 10.92
C LEU A 341 37.68 -2.08 9.80
N SER A 342 38.09 -2.95 8.89
CA SER A 342 38.61 -2.49 7.62
C SER A 342 37.52 -1.59 7.05
N SER A 343 37.93 -0.43 6.58
CA SER A 343 37.24 0.44 5.62
C SER A 343 37.01 -0.25 4.26
N LYS A 344 36.62 -1.53 4.35
CA LYS A 344 36.21 -2.52 3.38
C LYS A 344 35.38 -3.52 4.20
N ASN A 345 34.06 -3.40 4.15
CA ASN A 345 33.10 -4.30 4.78
C ASN A 345 33.60 -5.77 4.76
N PRO A 346 33.91 -6.41 5.90
CA PRO A 346 33.66 -7.84 5.95
C PRO A 346 32.14 -8.00 5.77
N PRO A 347 31.69 -9.01 5.02
CA PRO A 347 30.27 -9.31 5.01
C PRO A 347 29.75 -9.59 6.43
N LEU A 348 28.57 -9.06 6.74
CA LEU A 348 27.82 -9.41 7.95
C LEU A 348 27.85 -10.93 8.17
N LYS A 349 28.15 -11.36 9.39
CA LYS A 349 28.14 -12.79 9.74
C LYS A 349 26.70 -13.30 9.72
N ASN A 350 26.60 -14.62 9.57
CA ASN A 350 25.33 -15.32 9.61
C ASN A 350 24.54 -14.96 10.89
N GLU A 351 23.28 -14.54 10.74
CA GLU A 351 22.38 -14.12 11.83
C GLU A 351 22.89 -12.92 12.67
N GLU A 352 23.86 -12.16 12.17
CA GLU A 352 24.34 -10.95 12.83
C GLU A 352 23.26 -9.86 12.78
N ALA A 353 22.93 -9.29 13.94
CA ALA A 353 22.05 -8.15 14.00
C ALA A 353 22.77 -6.91 13.43
N PHE A 354 22.13 -6.22 12.50
CA PHE A 354 22.66 -5.00 11.89
C PHE A 354 21.58 -3.91 11.85
N ASN A 355 22.01 -2.65 11.83
CA ASN A 355 21.11 -1.53 11.65
C ASN A 355 20.98 -1.23 10.15
N SER A 356 19.79 -1.41 9.61
CA SER A 356 19.45 -1.03 8.24
C SER A 356 18.49 0.15 8.32
N PHE A 357 18.97 1.36 7.99
CA PHE A 357 18.16 2.59 7.90
C PHE A 357 17.25 2.85 9.12
N GLY A 358 17.74 2.61 10.34
CA GLY A 358 16.99 2.88 11.57
C GLY A 358 16.17 1.69 12.10
N PHE A 359 16.22 0.54 11.43
CA PHE A 359 15.61 -0.70 11.89
C PHE A 359 16.69 -1.71 12.28
N SER A 360 16.50 -2.38 13.42
CA SER A 360 17.27 -3.57 13.77
C SER A 360 16.84 -4.72 12.86
N ALA A 361 17.72 -5.14 11.96
CA ALA A 361 17.56 -6.30 11.10
C ALA A 361 18.49 -7.43 11.57
N ILE A 362 18.17 -8.66 11.21
CA ILE A 362 19.04 -9.84 11.41
C ILE A 362 19.49 -10.27 10.03
N ALA A 363 20.81 -10.38 9.83
CA ALA A 363 21.38 -10.90 8.60
C ALA A 363 20.74 -12.28 8.31
N PRO A 364 20.27 -12.53 7.08
CA PRO A 364 19.63 -13.80 6.74
C PRO A 364 20.54 -14.99 7.06
N ASN A 365 19.95 -16.17 7.26
CA ASN A 365 20.76 -17.32 7.60
C ASN A 365 21.61 -17.76 6.40
N THR A 366 22.81 -17.20 6.26
CA THR A 366 23.78 -17.45 5.19
C THR A 366 24.52 -18.77 5.35
N THR A 367 24.01 -19.75 6.10
CA THR A 367 24.51 -21.14 6.07
C THR A 367 23.60 -22.10 5.32
N ASP A 368 22.41 -21.67 4.93
CA ASP A 368 21.52 -22.47 4.09
C ASP A 368 22.10 -22.61 2.68
N ASP A 369 22.08 -23.84 2.17
CA ASP A 369 22.52 -24.22 0.82
C ASP A 369 21.81 -23.38 -0.26
N LEU A 370 20.56 -22.96 -0.03
CA LEU A 370 19.81 -22.07 -0.93
C LEU A 370 20.51 -20.74 -1.16
N TYR A 371 21.33 -20.25 -0.22
CA TYR A 371 22.06 -18.98 -0.37
C TYR A 371 23.51 -19.17 -0.81
N ASN A 372 24.12 -20.32 -0.51
CA ASN A 372 25.55 -20.52 -0.74
C ASN A 372 25.90 -21.40 -1.93
N LEU A 373 25.02 -22.32 -2.31
CA LEU A 373 25.28 -23.17 -3.46
C LEU A 373 25.05 -22.39 -4.76
N PRO A 374 25.89 -22.61 -5.78
CA PRO A 374 25.64 -22.04 -7.09
C PRO A 374 24.31 -22.57 -7.63
N VAL A 375 23.61 -21.78 -8.44
CA VAL A 375 22.33 -22.22 -9.03
C VAL A 375 22.50 -23.52 -9.85
N SER A 376 23.70 -23.80 -10.35
CA SER A 376 24.02 -25.06 -11.02
C SER A 376 23.98 -26.30 -10.13
N ALA A 377 24.17 -26.16 -8.81
CA ALA A 377 24.04 -27.24 -7.85
C ALA A 377 22.60 -27.39 -7.35
N LEU A 378 21.87 -26.27 -7.22
CA LEU A 378 20.47 -26.24 -6.80
C LEU A 378 19.51 -26.67 -7.92
N LEU A 379 19.86 -26.35 -9.16
CA LEU A 379 19.12 -26.67 -10.38
C LEU A 379 20.06 -27.42 -11.37
N PRO A 380 20.40 -28.70 -11.09
CA PRO A 380 21.39 -29.47 -11.87
C PRO A 380 20.83 -30.03 -13.19
N ALA A 381 21.70 -30.21 -14.18
CA ALA A 381 21.35 -30.88 -15.43
C ALA A 381 21.41 -32.42 -15.30
N PRO A 382 20.62 -33.21 -16.07
CA PRO A 382 19.44 -32.85 -16.86
C PRO A 382 18.11 -33.01 -16.07
N MET A 383 17.03 -32.35 -16.52
CA MET A 383 15.66 -32.28 -15.95
C MET A 383 15.34 -31.14 -14.95
N VAL A 384 15.74 -29.90 -15.28
CA VAL A 384 15.61 -28.75 -14.35
C VAL A 384 14.19 -28.19 -14.20
N PHE A 385 13.34 -28.16 -15.24
CA PHE A 385 12.01 -27.54 -15.07
C PHE A 385 11.10 -28.34 -14.12
N ALA A 386 11.25 -29.67 -14.07
CA ALA A 386 10.55 -30.51 -13.10
C ALA A 386 11.01 -30.22 -11.65
N THR A 387 12.31 -29.95 -11.44
CA THR A 387 12.82 -29.49 -10.14
C THR A 387 12.21 -28.15 -9.76
N VAL A 388 12.17 -27.18 -10.68
CA VAL A 388 11.53 -25.88 -10.44
C VAL A 388 10.06 -26.06 -10.05
N TYR A 389 9.31 -26.89 -10.78
CA TYR A 389 7.92 -27.20 -10.44
C TYR A 389 7.80 -27.89 -9.08
N SER A 390 8.66 -28.86 -8.76
CA SER A 390 8.63 -29.52 -7.45
C SER A 390 8.86 -28.56 -6.28
N MET A 391 9.68 -27.53 -6.47
CA MET A 391 9.92 -26.50 -5.46
C MET A 391 8.66 -25.66 -5.20
N TYR A 392 7.94 -25.27 -6.25
CA TYR A 392 6.67 -24.56 -6.09
C TYR A 392 5.53 -25.49 -5.62
N ASP A 393 5.48 -26.74 -6.08
CA ASP A 393 4.54 -27.76 -5.62
C ASP A 393 4.70 -28.01 -4.11
N GLU A 394 5.93 -27.97 -3.58
CA GLU A 394 6.19 -28.00 -2.14
C GLU A 394 5.53 -26.80 -1.43
N LEU A 395 5.68 -25.58 -1.96
CA LEU A 395 5.03 -24.40 -1.39
C LEU A 395 3.49 -24.52 -1.44
N VAL A 396 2.92 -25.01 -2.54
CA VAL A 396 1.47 -25.28 -2.65
C VAL A 396 1.01 -26.30 -1.61
N SER A 397 1.81 -27.35 -1.35
CA SER A 397 1.47 -28.37 -0.36
C SER A 397 1.52 -27.86 1.09
N ARG A 398 2.29 -26.80 1.35
CA ARG A 398 2.57 -26.28 2.70
C ARG A 398 1.71 -25.06 3.06
N PHE A 399 1.22 -24.31 2.07
CA PHE A 399 0.55 -23.03 2.28
C PHE A 399 -0.77 -22.97 1.52
N ASP A 400 -1.89 -22.87 2.26
CA ASP A 400 -3.24 -22.75 1.68
C ASP A 400 -3.42 -21.49 0.81
N SER A 401 -2.56 -20.50 0.98
CA SER A 401 -2.52 -19.29 0.15
C SER A 401 -1.94 -19.53 -1.25
N MET A 402 -1.37 -20.70 -1.52
CA MET A 402 -0.76 -21.07 -2.79
C MET A 402 -1.64 -22.05 -3.56
N SER A 403 -1.71 -21.87 -4.88
CA SER A 403 -2.40 -22.80 -5.79
C SER A 403 -1.62 -22.98 -7.09
N MET A 404 -1.94 -24.04 -7.85
CA MET A 404 -1.28 -24.38 -9.11
C MET A 404 -2.31 -24.74 -10.19
N SER A 405 -2.04 -24.34 -11.42
CA SER A 405 -2.78 -24.77 -12.61
C SER A 405 -1.85 -24.91 -13.83
N VAL A 406 -2.13 -25.88 -14.71
CA VAL A 406 -1.50 -25.95 -16.04
C VAL A 406 -2.22 -24.99 -16.98
N ILE A 407 -1.48 -24.07 -17.59
CA ILE A 407 -2.04 -23.01 -18.45
C ILE A 407 -1.77 -23.21 -19.94
N GLY A 408 -0.87 -24.13 -20.28
CA GLY A 408 -0.58 -24.47 -21.67
C GLY A 408 0.50 -25.54 -21.77
N LEU A 409 0.89 -25.84 -23.01
CA LEU A 409 1.97 -26.75 -23.33
C LEU A 409 2.99 -26.03 -24.22
N ASP A 410 4.26 -26.39 -24.06
CA ASP A 410 5.33 -25.98 -24.98
C ASP A 410 5.27 -26.78 -26.29
N GLY A 411 6.09 -26.44 -27.29
CA GLY A 411 6.06 -27.14 -28.59
C GLY A 411 6.56 -28.59 -28.56
N ARG A 412 7.03 -29.09 -27.40
CA ARG A 412 7.34 -30.50 -27.13
C ARG A 412 6.25 -31.21 -26.34
N GLY A 413 5.17 -30.51 -25.96
CA GLY A 413 4.09 -31.03 -25.14
C GLY A 413 4.37 -30.99 -23.64
N ASP A 414 5.38 -30.25 -23.19
CA ASP A 414 5.67 -30.08 -21.76
C ASP A 414 4.74 -29.03 -21.15
N GLU A 415 4.28 -29.28 -19.92
CA GLU A 415 3.39 -28.35 -19.21
C GLU A 415 4.07 -27.01 -18.92
N ILE A 416 3.35 -25.94 -19.22
CA ILE A 416 3.61 -24.59 -18.72
C ILE A 416 2.65 -24.36 -17.56
N ARG A 417 3.20 -24.23 -16.35
CA ARG A 417 2.44 -24.13 -15.10
C ARG A 417 2.42 -22.71 -14.56
N GLN A 418 1.27 -22.36 -14.01
CA GLN A 418 1.05 -21.16 -13.22
C GLN A 418 0.90 -21.56 -11.76
N TYR A 419 1.53 -20.78 -10.88
CA TYR A 419 1.28 -20.78 -9.45
C TYR A 419 0.64 -19.46 -9.06
N THR A 420 -0.15 -19.43 -8.00
CA THR A 420 -0.79 -18.20 -7.54
C THR A 420 -0.73 -18.11 -6.03
N TYR A 421 -0.11 -17.03 -5.54
CA TYR A 421 -0.20 -16.59 -4.16
C TYR A 421 -1.43 -15.68 -4.00
N THR A 422 -2.30 -16.02 -3.06
CA THR A 422 -3.46 -15.22 -2.68
C THR A 422 -3.23 -14.65 -1.28
N PRO A 423 -3.20 -13.33 -1.10
CA PRO A 423 -3.02 -12.71 0.21
C PRO A 423 -4.28 -12.91 1.05
N LYS A 424 -4.21 -12.52 2.34
CA LYS A 424 -5.40 -12.51 3.18
C LYS A 424 -6.45 -11.55 2.57
N PRO A 425 -7.72 -11.98 2.43
CA PRO A 425 -8.74 -11.14 1.82
C PRO A 425 -9.00 -9.91 2.68
N LEU A 426 -9.21 -8.76 2.02
CA LEU A 426 -9.84 -7.62 2.65
C LEU A 426 -11.33 -7.95 2.85
N ILE A 427 -11.90 -7.50 3.96
CA ILE A 427 -13.31 -7.70 4.28
C ILE A 427 -14.03 -6.36 4.25
N THR A 428 -15.21 -6.35 3.64
CA THR A 428 -16.14 -5.23 3.72
C THR A 428 -17.07 -5.39 4.92
N GLY A 429 -17.78 -4.32 5.32
CA GLY A 429 -18.72 -4.35 6.45
C GLY A 429 -19.86 -5.36 6.26
N GLU A 430 -20.64 -5.63 7.32
CA GLU A 430 -21.86 -6.42 7.17
C GLU A 430 -22.89 -5.67 6.31
N VAL A 431 -23.51 -6.37 5.34
CA VAL A 431 -24.58 -5.80 4.50
C VAL A 431 -25.79 -5.53 5.39
N THR A 432 -26.02 -4.26 5.72
CA THR A 432 -27.26 -3.84 6.37
C THR A 432 -28.35 -3.68 5.31
N PRO A 433 -29.56 -4.27 5.47
CA PRO A 433 -30.63 -4.09 4.50
C PRO A 433 -30.98 -2.62 4.30
N GLY A 434 -30.73 -2.11 3.08
CA GLY A 434 -30.98 -0.72 2.70
C GLY A 434 -29.84 0.27 2.95
N GLY A 435 -28.65 -0.20 3.33
CA GLY A 435 -27.45 0.64 3.48
C GLY A 435 -26.45 0.46 2.34
N ASP A 436 -25.85 1.58 1.90
CA ASP A 436 -24.63 1.63 1.07
C ASP A 436 -23.40 1.58 1.99
N THR A 437 -23.26 0.45 2.71
CA THR A 437 -22.23 0.28 3.76
C THR A 437 -21.17 -0.74 3.39
N THR A 438 -21.21 -1.27 2.17
CA THR A 438 -20.34 -2.36 1.73
C THR A 438 -19.80 -2.09 0.32
N TRP A 439 -18.47 -2.06 0.19
CA TRP A 439 -17.79 -2.16 -1.09
C TRP A 439 -18.02 -3.52 -1.75
N ASP A 440 -18.06 -3.55 -3.08
CA ASP A 440 -18.09 -4.79 -3.84
C ASP A 440 -16.78 -5.56 -3.64
N GLU A 441 -16.84 -6.90 -3.65
CA GLU A 441 -15.65 -7.76 -3.45
C GLU A 441 -14.55 -7.47 -4.48
N GLU A 442 -14.93 -7.06 -5.69
CA GLU A 442 -14.01 -6.67 -6.77
C GLU A 442 -13.28 -5.35 -6.46
N ASP A 443 -13.95 -4.39 -5.81
CA ASP A 443 -13.37 -3.07 -5.47
C ASP A 443 -12.32 -3.16 -4.36
N ILE A 444 -12.49 -4.12 -3.44
CA ILE A 444 -11.54 -4.38 -2.35
C ILE A 444 -10.60 -5.55 -2.68
N ALA A 445 -10.65 -6.08 -3.90
CA ALA A 445 -9.78 -7.17 -4.29
C ALA A 445 -8.32 -6.72 -4.22
N PRO A 446 -7.40 -7.59 -3.74
CA PRO A 446 -5.99 -7.26 -3.72
C PRO A 446 -5.47 -7.03 -5.14
N LEU A 447 -4.60 -6.04 -5.30
CA LEU A 447 -3.91 -5.76 -6.55
C LEU A 447 -3.28 -7.05 -7.10
N LYS A 448 -3.60 -7.40 -8.35
CA LYS A 448 -3.05 -8.58 -9.01
C LYS A 448 -1.88 -8.23 -9.91
N ILE A 449 -0.77 -8.94 -9.77
CA ILE A 449 0.40 -8.85 -10.65
C ILE A 449 0.76 -10.21 -11.23
N VAL A 450 1.30 -10.23 -12.45
CA VAL A 450 1.74 -11.45 -13.15
C VAL A 450 3.24 -11.39 -13.39
N ILE A 451 3.99 -12.40 -12.97
CA ILE A 451 5.44 -12.47 -13.08
C ILE A 451 5.85 -13.72 -13.85
N THR A 452 6.66 -13.54 -14.90
CA THR A 452 7.23 -14.62 -15.70
C THR A 452 8.73 -14.72 -15.49
N THR A 453 9.24 -15.95 -15.44
CA THR A 453 10.67 -16.27 -15.61
C THR A 453 10.83 -17.46 -16.56
N GLY A 454 12.07 -17.86 -16.83
CA GLY A 454 12.34 -19.05 -17.65
C GLY A 454 11.93 -18.91 -19.11
N VAL A 455 11.78 -17.68 -19.60
CA VAL A 455 11.66 -17.38 -21.04
C VAL A 455 12.93 -17.80 -21.77
N HIS A 456 14.10 -17.54 -21.17
CA HIS A 456 15.37 -18.13 -21.56
C HIS A 456 15.81 -19.17 -20.53
N GLY A 457 16.02 -20.41 -20.95
CA GLY A 457 16.35 -21.51 -20.04
C GLY A 457 17.74 -21.45 -19.40
N VAL A 458 18.66 -20.69 -19.98
CA VAL A 458 19.99 -20.44 -19.41
C VAL A 458 19.96 -19.52 -18.19
N GLU A 459 18.87 -18.76 -18.01
CA GLU A 459 18.73 -17.71 -17.00
C GLU A 459 18.19 -18.26 -15.67
N ARG A 460 18.91 -19.25 -15.14
CA ARG A 460 18.50 -20.01 -13.95
C ARG A 460 18.47 -19.16 -12.67
N ASP A 461 19.32 -18.13 -12.58
CA ASP A 461 19.33 -17.25 -11.42
C ASP A 461 18.04 -16.43 -11.31
N ALA A 462 17.47 -16.00 -12.44
CA ALA A 462 16.17 -15.32 -12.44
C ALA A 462 15.06 -16.23 -11.89
N ILE A 463 14.98 -17.46 -12.42
CA ILE A 463 14.02 -18.49 -11.98
C ILE A 463 14.16 -18.75 -10.47
N PHE A 464 15.38 -18.94 -10.00
CA PHE A 464 15.66 -19.27 -8.61
C PHE A 464 15.41 -18.08 -7.67
N ASN A 465 15.79 -16.86 -8.05
CA ASN A 465 15.55 -15.66 -7.25
C ASN A 465 14.05 -15.39 -7.07
N LEU A 466 13.23 -15.62 -8.09
CA LEU A 466 11.78 -15.52 -7.95
C LEU A 466 11.23 -16.56 -6.97
N TYR A 467 11.66 -17.82 -7.08
CA TYR A 467 11.28 -18.85 -6.11
C TYR A 467 11.67 -18.45 -4.68
N LEU A 468 12.90 -18.00 -4.49
CA LEU A 468 13.43 -17.64 -3.18
C LEU A 468 12.69 -16.44 -2.58
N LEU A 469 12.33 -15.45 -3.40
CA LEU A 469 11.46 -14.35 -2.99
C LEU A 469 10.12 -14.88 -2.45
N ILE A 470 9.44 -15.76 -3.20
CA ILE A 470 8.13 -16.30 -2.80
C ILE A 470 8.27 -17.19 -1.55
N LYS A 471 9.34 -17.98 -1.44
CA LYS A 471 9.63 -18.77 -0.23
C LYS A 471 9.85 -17.88 0.99
N GLU A 472 10.69 -16.85 0.88
CA GLU A 472 10.92 -15.87 1.95
C GLU A 472 9.62 -15.15 2.33
N MET A 473 8.80 -14.83 1.34
CA MET A 473 7.49 -14.22 1.54
C MET A 473 6.59 -15.10 2.40
N LEU A 474 6.56 -16.41 2.15
CA LEU A 474 5.68 -17.33 2.86
C LEU A 474 6.22 -17.71 4.24
N GLU A 475 7.54 -17.81 4.40
CA GLU A 475 8.16 -18.33 5.63
C GLU A 475 8.67 -17.26 6.59
N ASN A 476 8.98 -16.05 6.11
CA ASN A 476 9.74 -15.05 6.86
C ASN A 476 9.10 -13.65 6.75
N THR A 477 7.82 -13.54 7.11
CA THR A 477 6.96 -12.39 6.80
C THR A 477 7.42 -11.03 7.35
N ASN A 478 8.30 -10.99 8.36
CA ASN A 478 8.60 -9.75 9.10
C ASN A 478 10.01 -9.18 8.86
N ARG A 479 10.68 -9.53 7.75
CA ARG A 479 12.10 -9.18 7.54
C ARG A 479 12.37 -7.86 6.81
N SER A 480 11.43 -7.32 6.04
CA SER A 480 11.58 -5.98 5.43
C SER A 480 10.25 -5.35 5.01
N GLU A 481 10.17 -4.01 4.99
CA GLU A 481 8.99 -3.26 4.55
C GLU A 481 8.55 -3.66 3.13
N SER A 482 9.51 -3.80 2.20
CA SER A 482 9.22 -4.21 0.83
C SER A 482 8.51 -5.57 0.76
N MET A 483 8.89 -6.53 1.60
CA MET A 483 8.23 -7.84 1.65
C MET A 483 6.80 -7.74 2.19
N LEU A 484 6.58 -6.92 3.22
CA LEU A 484 5.24 -6.69 3.77
C LEU A 484 4.29 -6.08 2.74
N VAL A 485 4.79 -5.18 1.89
CA VAL A 485 4.03 -4.59 0.79
C VAL A 485 3.73 -5.63 -0.29
N ILE A 486 4.73 -6.40 -0.71
CA ILE A 486 4.56 -7.44 -1.74
C ILE A 486 3.51 -8.48 -1.31
N GLN A 487 3.48 -8.84 -0.02
CA GLN A 487 2.49 -9.76 0.55
C GLN A 487 1.04 -9.28 0.50
N GLN A 488 0.78 -8.00 0.23
CA GLN A 488 -0.60 -7.51 0.10
C GLN A 488 -1.15 -7.72 -1.31
N ALA A 489 -0.31 -8.02 -2.30
CA ALA A 489 -0.72 -8.26 -3.68
C ALA A 489 -1.01 -9.74 -3.94
N LYS A 490 -1.96 -10.00 -4.85
CA LYS A 490 -2.14 -11.31 -5.45
C LYS A 490 -1.08 -11.50 -6.54
N ILE A 491 -0.27 -12.54 -6.43
CA ILE A 491 0.88 -12.76 -7.31
C ILE A 491 0.66 -14.02 -8.13
N VAL A 492 0.55 -13.86 -9.44
CA VAL A 492 0.55 -14.96 -10.40
C VAL A 492 1.98 -15.18 -10.89
N ILE A 493 2.45 -16.42 -10.81
CA ILE A 493 3.85 -16.80 -11.03
C ILE A 493 3.90 -17.86 -12.13
N ILE A 494 4.59 -17.57 -13.23
CA ILE A 494 4.87 -18.53 -14.29
C ILE A 494 6.39 -18.73 -14.33
N PRO A 495 6.92 -19.71 -13.58
CA PRO A 495 8.36 -19.80 -13.33
C PRO A 495 9.14 -20.36 -14.54
N VAL A 496 8.44 -20.95 -15.51
CA VAL A 496 9.03 -21.55 -16.71
C VAL A 496 8.10 -21.32 -17.89
N ILE A 497 8.35 -20.25 -18.66
CA ILE A 497 7.66 -20.02 -19.95
C ILE A 497 8.15 -20.98 -21.03
N THR A 498 9.44 -21.32 -21.05
CA THR A 498 10.05 -22.16 -22.09
C THR A 498 10.61 -23.48 -21.52
N PRO A 499 9.77 -24.49 -21.21
CA PRO A 499 10.19 -25.77 -20.64
C PRO A 499 11.32 -26.45 -21.41
N SER A 500 11.22 -26.53 -22.74
CA SER A 500 12.28 -27.09 -23.59
C SER A 500 13.62 -26.37 -23.47
N GLY A 501 13.60 -25.04 -23.35
CA GLY A 501 14.79 -24.22 -23.15
C GLY A 501 15.41 -24.46 -21.77
N VAL A 502 14.59 -24.48 -20.71
CA VAL A 502 15.04 -24.77 -19.34
C VAL A 502 15.61 -26.19 -19.22
N ARG A 503 14.97 -27.18 -19.85
CA ARG A 503 15.44 -28.56 -19.90
C ARG A 503 16.86 -28.67 -20.45
N ASN A 504 17.15 -27.91 -21.50
CA ASN A 504 18.43 -27.96 -22.20
C ASN A 504 19.43 -26.89 -21.74
N ILE A 505 19.02 -26.02 -20.81
CA ILE A 505 19.83 -24.87 -20.33
C ILE A 505 20.26 -24.00 -21.52
N THR A 506 19.33 -23.74 -22.43
CA THR A 506 19.56 -22.94 -23.64
C THR A 506 18.82 -21.61 -23.55
N ARG A 507 19.37 -20.59 -24.22
CA ARG A 507 18.65 -19.33 -24.42
C ARG A 507 17.38 -19.53 -25.25
N HIS A 508 17.45 -20.42 -26.23
CA HIS A 508 16.40 -20.68 -27.20
C HIS A 508 15.54 -21.90 -26.81
N ASN A 509 14.34 -22.00 -27.39
CA ASN A 509 13.48 -23.17 -27.28
C ASN A 509 13.98 -24.37 -28.13
N TRP A 510 13.19 -25.44 -28.20
CA TRP A 510 13.54 -26.66 -28.95
C TRP A 510 13.73 -26.48 -30.46
N ARG A 511 13.21 -25.41 -31.07
CA ARG A 511 13.42 -25.05 -32.48
C ARG A 511 14.59 -24.08 -32.68
N ASN A 512 15.35 -23.81 -31.63
CA ASN A 512 16.40 -22.79 -31.61
C ASN A 512 15.87 -21.36 -31.85
N ILE A 513 14.63 -21.08 -31.40
CA ILE A 513 14.04 -19.73 -31.43
C ILE A 513 14.17 -19.04 -30.07
N ASP A 514 14.56 -17.77 -30.07
CA ASP A 514 14.51 -16.87 -28.92
C ASP A 514 13.04 -16.45 -28.72
N VAL A 515 12.39 -17.06 -27.72
CA VAL A 515 10.99 -16.78 -27.37
C VAL A 515 10.80 -15.29 -27.07
N ASN A 516 11.81 -14.61 -26.51
CA ASN A 516 11.77 -13.18 -26.24
C ASN A 516 12.14 -12.31 -27.47
N ARG A 517 12.09 -12.88 -28.68
CA ARG A 517 12.12 -12.16 -29.97
C ARG A 517 10.99 -12.56 -30.91
N ASN A 518 10.10 -13.46 -30.48
CA ASN A 518 9.00 -14.00 -31.28
C ASN A 518 7.65 -13.29 -31.06
N GLY A 519 7.60 -12.27 -30.18
CA GLY A 519 6.43 -11.39 -30.01
C GLY A 519 6.11 -10.56 -31.26
N ARG A 520 4.89 -10.04 -31.36
CA ARG A 520 4.36 -9.29 -32.52
C ARG A 520 5.02 -7.92 -32.68
N SER A 521 5.21 -7.21 -31.57
CA SER A 521 5.65 -5.81 -31.61
C SER A 521 7.06 -5.64 -32.16
N GLY A 522 7.17 -5.09 -33.37
CA GLY A 522 8.45 -4.88 -34.06
C GLY A 522 9.12 -6.17 -34.54
N PHE A 523 8.37 -7.26 -34.66
CA PHE A 523 8.87 -8.55 -35.14
C PHE A 523 9.60 -8.44 -36.47
N THR A 524 10.74 -9.13 -36.57
CA THR A 524 11.47 -9.31 -37.84
C THR A 524 11.84 -10.79 -37.99
N PRO A 525 11.42 -11.47 -39.08
CA PRO A 525 11.78 -12.86 -39.32
C PRO A 525 13.30 -13.09 -39.33
N SER A 526 13.76 -14.17 -38.70
CA SER A 526 15.14 -14.65 -38.78
C SER A 526 15.27 -16.06 -38.22
N ASP A 527 16.41 -16.71 -38.46
CA ASP A 527 16.74 -18.04 -37.95
C ASP A 527 16.64 -18.18 -36.42
N ILE A 528 16.69 -17.06 -35.69
CA ILE A 528 16.59 -17.01 -34.22
C ILE A 528 15.28 -16.40 -33.71
N ASN A 529 14.56 -15.61 -34.51
CA ASN A 529 13.31 -14.97 -34.08
C ASN A 529 12.07 -15.79 -34.45
N GLY A 530 12.18 -16.70 -35.41
CA GLY A 530 11.05 -17.42 -36.01
C GLY A 530 10.76 -16.92 -37.43
N GLU A 531 9.91 -17.65 -38.13
CA GLU A 531 9.46 -17.31 -39.49
C GLU A 531 8.36 -16.26 -39.45
N VAL A 532 7.45 -16.37 -38.47
CA VAL A 532 6.32 -15.46 -38.24
C VAL A 532 6.20 -15.19 -36.74
N ALA A 533 5.73 -14.00 -36.36
CA ALA A 533 5.47 -13.70 -34.96
C ALA A 533 4.49 -14.73 -34.37
N LEU A 534 4.76 -15.18 -33.15
CA LEU A 534 3.98 -16.16 -32.40
C LEU A 534 3.89 -17.55 -33.05
N ASP A 535 4.86 -17.91 -33.90
CA ASP A 535 4.98 -19.26 -34.47
C ASP A 535 5.59 -20.29 -33.49
N GLN A 536 5.87 -19.88 -32.25
CA GLN A 536 6.24 -20.75 -31.13
C GLN A 536 5.10 -20.79 -30.10
N GLU A 537 4.74 -21.99 -29.64
CA GLU A 537 3.65 -22.20 -28.68
C GLU A 537 3.89 -21.46 -27.36
N GLU A 538 5.15 -21.41 -26.90
CA GLU A 538 5.52 -20.73 -25.66
C GLU A 538 5.37 -19.21 -25.79
N ALA A 539 5.74 -18.65 -26.95
CA ALA A 539 5.59 -17.22 -27.23
C ALA A 539 4.11 -16.85 -27.32
N ALA A 540 3.32 -17.64 -28.05
CA ALA A 540 1.88 -17.43 -28.19
C ALA A 540 1.15 -17.46 -26.83
N LEU A 541 1.51 -18.42 -25.95
CA LEU A 541 0.97 -18.46 -24.60
C LEU A 541 1.41 -17.24 -23.78
N ALA A 542 2.69 -16.89 -23.79
CA ALA A 542 3.22 -15.79 -23.00
C ALA A 542 2.61 -14.43 -23.39
N VAL A 543 2.43 -14.15 -24.69
CA VAL A 543 1.75 -12.92 -25.13
C VAL A 543 0.26 -12.91 -24.80
N SER A 544 -0.36 -14.08 -24.56
CA SER A 544 -1.77 -14.21 -24.20
C SER A 544 -2.06 -13.99 -22.70
N LEU A 545 -1.03 -13.82 -21.87
CA LEU A 545 -1.20 -13.63 -20.42
C LEU A 545 -2.10 -12.44 -20.05
N PRO A 546 -2.08 -11.29 -20.77
CA PRO A 546 -3.06 -10.22 -20.55
C PRO A 546 -4.52 -10.64 -20.78
N GLN A 547 -4.77 -11.56 -21.70
CA GLN A 547 -6.11 -12.10 -21.93
C GLN A 547 -6.50 -13.16 -20.89
N LEU A 548 -5.53 -13.93 -20.38
CA LEU A 548 -5.74 -14.90 -19.30
C LEU A 548 -5.91 -14.23 -17.93
N HIS A 549 -5.37 -13.02 -17.75
CA HIS A 549 -5.44 -12.23 -16.53
C HIS A 549 -5.83 -10.77 -16.82
N PRO A 550 -7.06 -10.52 -17.31
CA PRO A 550 -7.50 -9.17 -17.66
C PRO A 550 -7.62 -8.23 -16.45
N ASP A 551 -7.72 -8.80 -15.25
CA ASP A 551 -7.75 -8.16 -13.93
C ASP A 551 -6.35 -7.85 -13.36
N ALA A 552 -5.27 -8.21 -14.05
CA ALA A 552 -3.92 -7.91 -13.58
C ALA A 552 -3.57 -6.43 -13.83
N ALA A 553 -3.08 -5.76 -12.79
CA ALA A 553 -2.63 -4.37 -12.87
C ALA A 553 -1.37 -4.22 -13.74
N CYS A 554 -0.47 -5.22 -13.70
CA CYS A 554 0.73 -5.22 -14.52
C CYS A 554 1.35 -6.62 -14.72
N PHE A 555 2.27 -6.69 -15.69
CA PHE A 555 3.02 -7.88 -16.07
C PHE A 555 4.53 -7.64 -15.93
N ILE A 556 5.27 -8.60 -15.37
CA ILE A 556 6.72 -8.52 -15.17
C ILE A 556 7.40 -9.68 -15.86
N ASP A 557 8.35 -9.37 -16.75
CA ASP A 557 9.24 -10.33 -17.40
C ASP A 557 10.62 -10.29 -16.72
N HIS A 558 10.92 -11.29 -15.91
CA HIS A 558 12.15 -11.32 -15.11
C HIS A 558 13.21 -12.24 -15.72
N HIS A 559 14.36 -11.63 -15.98
CA HIS A 559 15.54 -12.20 -16.63
C HIS A 559 16.79 -12.08 -15.74
N ASN A 560 17.93 -12.54 -16.24
CA ASN A 560 19.22 -12.18 -15.69
C ASN A 560 20.22 -11.75 -16.76
N PHE A 561 21.16 -10.88 -16.39
CA PHE A 561 22.24 -10.46 -17.28
C PHE A 561 23.58 -11.07 -16.89
N THR A 562 24.46 -11.23 -17.88
CA THR A 562 25.87 -11.55 -17.71
C THR A 562 26.71 -10.27 -17.63
N GLY A 563 27.53 -10.12 -16.59
CA GLY A 563 28.66 -9.17 -16.59
C GLY A 563 28.57 -8.03 -15.56
N GLY A 564 29.72 -7.62 -15.03
CA GLY A 564 29.86 -6.62 -13.97
C GLY A 564 29.95 -5.17 -14.46
N SER A 565 29.27 -4.80 -15.56
CA SER A 565 29.22 -3.40 -16.02
C SER A 565 28.01 -2.62 -15.49
N MET A 566 27.07 -3.30 -14.85
CA MET A 566 25.87 -2.71 -14.24
C MET A 566 25.44 -3.52 -13.02
N ALA A 567 24.76 -2.89 -12.07
CA ALA A 567 24.25 -3.54 -10.87
C ALA A 567 22.87 -4.17 -11.10
N ALA A 568 22.06 -3.55 -11.94
CA ALA A 568 20.75 -4.04 -12.35
C ALA A 568 20.39 -3.50 -13.74
N TRP A 569 19.46 -4.16 -14.41
CA TRP A 569 18.85 -3.66 -15.65
C TRP A 569 17.34 -3.75 -15.52
N ALA A 570 16.63 -2.65 -15.81
CA ALA A 570 15.20 -2.68 -16.07
C ALA A 570 14.86 -2.01 -17.40
N SER A 571 13.79 -2.44 -18.07
CA SER A 571 13.35 -1.81 -19.30
C SER A 571 11.84 -1.78 -19.48
N THR A 572 11.40 -0.74 -20.18
CA THR A 572 10.00 -0.48 -20.49
C THR A 572 9.90 0.41 -21.73
N VAL A 573 8.78 0.39 -22.45
CA VAL A 573 8.54 1.29 -23.61
C VAL A 573 7.50 2.37 -23.32
N ASN A 574 6.80 2.27 -22.19
CA ASN A 574 5.81 3.24 -21.74
C ASN A 574 6.44 4.26 -20.75
N GLU A 575 6.04 5.53 -20.84
CA GLU A 575 6.59 6.59 -19.99
C GLU A 575 6.11 6.53 -18.53
N ASP A 576 4.91 6.01 -18.28
CA ASP A 576 4.35 5.85 -16.93
C ASP A 576 5.13 4.79 -16.14
N THR A 577 5.29 3.62 -16.74
CA THR A 577 6.11 2.53 -16.19
C THR A 577 7.59 2.93 -16.06
N LEU A 578 8.11 3.82 -16.91
CA LEU A 578 9.47 4.36 -16.76
C LEU A 578 9.63 5.21 -15.49
N LYS A 579 8.60 5.94 -15.06
CA LYS A 579 8.64 6.69 -13.79
C LYS A 579 8.81 5.74 -12.60
N VAL A 580 8.13 4.59 -12.63
CA VAL A 580 8.27 3.53 -11.61
C VAL A 580 9.68 2.97 -11.60
N LEU A 581 10.22 2.65 -12.78
CA LEU A 581 11.60 2.14 -12.89
C LEU A 581 12.65 3.16 -12.40
N LYS A 582 12.40 4.46 -12.54
CA LYS A 582 13.25 5.51 -11.94
C LYS A 582 13.18 5.50 -10.41
N LYS A 583 11.98 5.40 -9.80
CA LYS A 583 11.81 5.28 -8.34
C LYS A 583 12.59 4.07 -7.82
N PHE A 584 12.42 2.91 -8.46
CA PHE A 584 13.18 1.70 -8.18
C PHE A 584 14.70 1.94 -8.28
N ALA A 585 15.19 2.51 -9.37
CA ALA A 585 16.62 2.72 -9.58
C ALA A 585 17.23 3.67 -8.52
N PHE A 586 16.51 4.71 -8.10
CA PHE A 586 16.97 5.60 -7.03
C PHE A 586 17.10 4.87 -5.70
N LYS A 587 16.10 4.05 -5.32
CA LYS A 587 16.15 3.26 -4.08
C LYS A 587 17.26 2.22 -4.13
N LEU A 588 17.38 1.50 -5.24
CA LEU A 588 18.43 0.50 -5.40
C LEU A 588 19.83 1.11 -5.36
N ASN A 589 20.05 2.31 -5.93
CA ASN A 589 21.33 3.02 -5.79
C ASN A 589 21.68 3.29 -4.32
N GLN A 590 20.71 3.69 -3.49
CA GLN A 590 20.92 3.90 -2.06
C GLN A 590 21.27 2.59 -1.34
N THR A 591 20.51 1.53 -1.62
CA THR A 591 20.79 0.17 -1.09
C THR A 591 22.16 -0.32 -1.51
N ILE A 592 22.56 -0.11 -2.77
CA ILE A 592 23.88 -0.50 -3.26
C ILE A 592 25.00 0.26 -2.52
N LEU A 593 24.87 1.58 -2.35
CA LEU A 593 25.87 2.37 -1.66
C LEU A 593 26.10 1.90 -0.22
N ASN A 594 25.04 1.49 0.46
CA ASN A 594 25.12 1.08 1.87
C ASN A 594 25.51 -0.39 2.03
N ASP A 595 24.81 -1.28 1.33
CA ASP A 595 24.87 -2.73 1.58
C ASP A 595 25.82 -3.45 0.61
N TYR A 596 26.08 -2.85 -0.56
CA TYR A 596 26.92 -3.41 -1.62
C TYR A 596 27.98 -2.42 -2.14
N PRO A 597 28.79 -1.78 -1.26
CA PRO A 597 29.72 -0.73 -1.66
C PRO A 597 30.75 -1.19 -2.70
N HIS A 598 30.96 -2.49 -2.81
CA HIS A 598 31.86 -3.12 -3.79
C HIS A 598 31.36 -3.05 -5.25
N ILE A 599 30.07 -2.75 -5.48
CA ILE A 599 29.48 -2.49 -6.80
C ILE A 599 28.85 -1.09 -6.88
N ALA A 600 29.19 -0.20 -5.95
CA ALA A 600 28.68 1.18 -5.96
C ALA A 600 29.09 1.99 -7.20
N ASP A 601 30.13 1.57 -7.91
CA ASP A 601 30.54 2.14 -9.19
C ASP A 601 29.68 1.67 -10.37
N LYS A 602 28.88 0.62 -10.18
CA LYS A 602 28.09 0.01 -11.26
C LYS A 602 26.78 0.76 -11.46
N PRO A 603 26.49 1.25 -12.67
CA PRO A 603 25.21 1.90 -12.95
C PRO A 603 24.04 0.91 -12.90
N ILE A 604 22.84 1.44 -12.67
CA ILE A 604 21.59 0.75 -12.98
C ILE A 604 21.17 1.14 -14.40
N ARG A 605 20.97 0.16 -15.26
CA ARG A 605 20.56 0.40 -16.66
C ARG A 605 19.05 0.50 -16.75
N LEU A 606 18.55 1.65 -17.20
CA LEU A 606 17.17 1.81 -17.66
C LEU A 606 17.14 1.83 -19.19
N GLY A 607 16.47 0.85 -19.79
CA GLY A 607 16.40 0.67 -21.25
C GLY A 607 14.98 0.69 -21.81
N LYS A 608 14.88 0.66 -23.15
CA LYS A 608 13.64 0.30 -23.84
C LYS A 608 13.62 -1.19 -24.15
N ASN A 609 12.45 -1.83 -24.08
CA ASN A 609 12.33 -3.23 -24.47
C ASN A 609 12.65 -3.41 -25.96
N THR A 610 13.41 -4.47 -26.26
CA THR A 610 13.80 -4.84 -27.63
C THR A 610 12.58 -5.26 -28.45
N ASN A 611 12.65 -5.07 -29.76
CA ASN A 611 11.65 -5.58 -30.69
C ASN A 611 11.46 -7.10 -30.55
N GLY A 612 10.22 -7.55 -30.66
CA GLY A 612 9.82 -8.95 -30.51
C GLY A 612 9.80 -9.46 -29.07
N SER A 613 10.12 -8.64 -28.07
CA SER A 613 10.10 -9.08 -26.67
C SER A 613 8.69 -9.16 -26.09
N LEU A 614 8.48 -10.07 -25.15
CA LEU A 614 7.19 -10.32 -24.49
C LEU A 614 6.70 -9.07 -23.75
N ALA A 615 7.54 -8.48 -22.89
CA ALA A 615 7.21 -7.26 -22.18
C ALA A 615 6.86 -6.09 -23.12
N ARG A 616 7.50 -6.00 -24.29
CA ARG A 616 7.18 -4.98 -25.31
C ARG A 616 5.81 -5.24 -25.92
N ASP A 617 5.55 -6.49 -26.31
CA ASP A 617 4.30 -6.92 -26.90
C ASP A 617 3.11 -6.63 -25.97
N TRP A 618 3.23 -6.95 -24.67
CA TRP A 618 2.22 -6.61 -23.67
C TRP A 618 1.93 -5.09 -23.63
N GLN A 619 2.95 -4.25 -23.69
CA GLN A 619 2.78 -2.79 -23.64
C GLN A 619 2.24 -2.19 -24.94
N VAL A 620 2.69 -2.67 -26.10
CA VAL A 620 2.38 -2.06 -27.40
C VAL A 620 1.13 -2.65 -28.03
N GLU A 621 0.97 -3.96 -27.97
CA GLU A 621 -0.09 -4.69 -28.67
C GLU A 621 -1.29 -4.96 -27.76
N SER A 622 -1.03 -5.30 -26.49
CA SER A 622 -2.09 -5.55 -25.51
C SER A 622 -2.45 -4.31 -24.68
N ASN A 623 -1.69 -3.21 -24.81
CA ASN A 623 -1.89 -1.95 -24.10
C ASN A 623 -2.03 -2.10 -22.57
N VAL A 624 -1.22 -2.98 -21.97
CA VAL A 624 -1.15 -3.18 -20.52
C VAL A 624 0.17 -2.66 -19.95
N LYS A 625 0.19 -2.34 -18.66
CA LYS A 625 1.42 -1.93 -17.98
C LYS A 625 2.34 -3.14 -17.82
N ALA A 626 3.58 -3.03 -18.30
CA ALA A 626 4.56 -4.11 -18.12
C ALA A 626 6.00 -3.62 -17.95
N TYR A 627 6.78 -4.50 -17.33
CA TYR A 627 8.16 -4.26 -16.92
C TYR A 627 9.02 -5.45 -17.34
N LEU A 628 10.24 -5.17 -17.81
CA LEU A 628 11.29 -6.17 -17.86
C LEU A 628 12.32 -5.83 -16.80
N ILE A 629 12.69 -6.82 -15.99
CA ILE A 629 13.65 -6.67 -14.89
C ILE A 629 14.73 -7.72 -15.07
N GLU A 630 15.99 -7.36 -14.88
CA GLU A 630 17.11 -8.30 -14.90
C GLU A 630 17.95 -8.18 -13.63
N SER A 631 18.11 -9.30 -12.94
CA SER A 631 19.05 -9.46 -11.83
C SER A 631 20.40 -10.01 -12.31
N PRO A 632 21.52 -9.81 -11.59
CA PRO A 632 22.80 -10.36 -11.99
C PRO A 632 22.84 -11.89 -11.87
N LEU A 633 23.66 -12.55 -12.68
CA LEU A 633 24.01 -13.96 -12.51
C LEU A 633 24.83 -14.18 -11.22
N THR A 634 24.52 -15.22 -10.45
CA THR A 634 25.26 -15.51 -9.21
C THR A 634 26.63 -16.14 -9.47
N ALA A 635 26.83 -16.78 -10.62
CA ALA A 635 28.01 -17.58 -10.95
C ALA A 635 28.96 -16.97 -12.01
N GLY A 636 28.93 -15.64 -12.21
CA GLY A 636 29.49 -14.99 -13.41
C GLY A 636 30.74 -14.11 -13.26
N GLY A 637 31.40 -14.06 -12.09
CA GLY A 637 32.64 -13.30 -11.92
C GLY A 637 33.32 -13.67 -10.60
N ASN A 638 34.64 -13.81 -10.61
CA ASN A 638 35.47 -14.21 -9.46
C ASN A 638 35.48 -13.19 -8.30
N ASP A 639 34.61 -12.19 -8.31
CA ASP A 639 34.75 -11.01 -7.47
C ASP A 639 33.97 -11.10 -6.15
N TYR A 640 32.93 -11.95 -6.05
CA TYR A 640 32.02 -11.96 -4.87
C TYR A 640 31.51 -13.35 -4.44
N PRO A 641 31.25 -13.57 -3.13
CA PRO A 641 30.54 -14.74 -2.62
C PRO A 641 29.13 -14.89 -3.21
N ILE A 642 28.72 -16.14 -3.48
CA ILE A 642 27.43 -16.48 -4.11
C ILE A 642 26.24 -15.86 -3.37
N TRP A 643 26.26 -15.89 -2.04
CA TRP A 643 25.17 -15.36 -1.22
C TRP A 643 25.01 -13.84 -1.35
N GLN A 644 26.08 -13.06 -1.61
CA GLN A 644 25.98 -11.62 -1.84
C GLN A 644 25.28 -11.31 -3.16
N ASN A 645 25.69 -12.00 -4.24
CA ASN A 645 25.02 -11.86 -5.54
C ASN A 645 23.56 -12.28 -5.48
N ARG A 646 23.25 -13.31 -4.68
CA ARG A 646 21.88 -13.76 -4.47
C ARG A 646 21.06 -12.74 -3.68
N GLN A 647 21.62 -12.16 -2.62
CA GLN A 647 20.96 -11.11 -1.86
C GLN A 647 20.71 -9.87 -2.73
N LEU A 648 21.66 -9.46 -3.56
CA LEU A 648 21.45 -8.38 -4.53
C LEU A 648 20.32 -8.69 -5.50
N GLY A 649 20.26 -9.92 -6.04
CA GLY A 649 19.16 -10.36 -6.90
C GLY A 649 17.80 -10.30 -6.19
N LEU A 650 17.74 -10.68 -4.92
CA LEU A 650 16.53 -10.56 -4.10
C LEU A 650 16.17 -9.11 -3.82
N ASP A 651 17.13 -8.24 -3.51
CA ASP A 651 16.87 -6.84 -3.21
C ASP A 651 16.38 -6.08 -4.46
N ILE A 652 16.91 -6.43 -5.65
CA ILE A 652 16.38 -5.96 -6.93
C ILE A 652 14.90 -6.31 -7.06
N LEU A 653 14.51 -7.57 -6.83
CA LEU A 653 13.11 -8.00 -6.90
C LEU A 653 12.24 -7.32 -5.82
N LYS A 654 12.71 -7.30 -4.57
CA LYS A 654 11.99 -6.69 -3.44
C LYS A 654 11.70 -5.21 -3.69
N LEU A 655 12.72 -4.45 -4.08
CA LEU A 655 12.57 -3.02 -4.31
C LEU A 655 11.73 -2.74 -5.56
N SER A 656 11.98 -3.45 -6.67
CA SER A 656 11.21 -3.24 -7.90
C SER A 656 9.73 -3.58 -7.72
N LEU A 657 9.40 -4.74 -7.16
CA LEU A 657 8.01 -5.16 -6.95
C LEU A 657 7.30 -4.28 -5.92
N SER A 658 7.97 -3.87 -4.85
CA SER A 658 7.41 -2.92 -3.87
C SER A 658 7.05 -1.58 -4.53
N GLU A 659 7.93 -1.01 -5.36
CA GLU A 659 7.63 0.24 -6.06
C GLU A 659 6.54 0.08 -7.13
N ILE A 660 6.49 -1.05 -7.83
CA ILE A 660 5.44 -1.36 -8.81
C ILE A 660 4.08 -1.45 -8.12
N ILE A 661 3.98 -2.19 -7.01
CA ILE A 661 2.74 -2.35 -6.24
C ILE A 661 2.31 -0.99 -5.68
N LYS A 662 3.21 -0.23 -5.05
CA LYS A 662 2.91 1.11 -4.52
C LYS A 662 2.39 2.05 -5.61
N HIS A 663 3.01 2.06 -6.79
CA HIS A 663 2.57 2.90 -7.90
C HIS A 663 1.18 2.50 -8.39
N HIS A 664 0.90 1.21 -8.56
CA HIS A 664 -0.43 0.80 -9.03
C HIS A 664 -1.52 0.97 -7.98
N LEU A 665 -1.20 0.93 -6.68
CA LEU A 665 -2.17 1.31 -5.64
C LEU A 665 -2.52 2.81 -5.66
N GLU A 666 -1.69 3.69 -6.26
CA GLU A 666 -2.02 5.11 -6.45
C GLU A 666 -2.97 5.32 -7.66
N ASP A 667 -3.04 4.35 -8.59
CA ASP A 667 -3.89 4.41 -9.78
C ASP A 667 -5.34 3.94 -9.53
N TYR A 668 -5.57 3.16 -8.45
CA TYR A 668 -6.88 2.70 -7.96
C TYR A 668 -7.41 3.69 -6.91
#